data_AF-A0A5C4THH0-F1
#
_entry.id   AF-A0A5C4THH0-F1
#
_cell.length_a   1.000
_cell.length_b   1.000
_cell.length_c   1.000
_cell.angle_alpha   90.00
_cell.angle_beta   90.00
_cell.angle_gamma   90.00
#
_symmetry.space_group_name_H-M   'P 1'
#
loop_
_entity.id
_entity.type
_entity.pdbx_description
1 polymer ?
#
loop_
_entity_poly.entity_id
_entity_poly.type
_entity_poly.pdbx_seq_one_letter_code
_entity_poly.pdbx_strand_id
1 'polypeptide(L)'
;MTTNHPDKAISRRALLASLGAAGATIAAGQFAGASLAYGSVTESVYGPNAPASGIGYVATVSIAELRALSSSHPKPVYFVTDSGQEGHFVYDASDTTSADNGIEVIVTTDGKRYKRFAAPSQDRRPEALRVVATDYNVSASGQTTTGSIASGNAVLTVASPIDFQTGQGILIAGAGAASKEVLTLVVEAEPTASGTVSVQLPGETAQTVHVTASPEVVEVNFASGSSVTGNIALVLDTVEFLIPVTSGETAADIAGRIRGWFLEGWTAGGSGSAVTLTSVLPGVRSDSFLYGQGTGVSANVTLTKGVRTTARGIASTLRGRTFANWTAATGYINSNVVFFIANTTGAKGGENATYSPGTTGANGRLEVAQYGNYLLSTITAITGSAITLAHNAVSSVSGVYVGHDDSNALQTLLNGAANKLVILPAGTYRLARTLTPTSGTILQGDGYTATILQYQALAQHGIRIGNLVNDVQIRHLKLKNICAPDSAYGGDTERHGIIMEHALRTVIEYCWVDNADDGGIRAGGGTSGNSSGTRMLYNVVVNTSEGSGIEVIRGEDCLLLGNIVRQSSQHAVRLCGSRKTTALGNYLENNGDGFSIQGYGNGVNVTQRSQDFVIEGNVIKDQLTQAVTIFNQANSGIISGNWMENAQNRAGGIGIQLRTIVISGRLSTNFDIAIEDNMIKGFGRAIEMRGDMDRITIRNNTVKDYTANGTGSAYAVYLDCDDVGDLRHILIEGNTFICHAANKIGVRLFRPSARTSIQAHNNTFMLRRTDMTGLKEACLKNAYTAPYNADALVRTIAGTCTVVLPDSTEVTGTTAQDTNRYIGLPV
;
A
#
# COMPACT_ATOMS: atom_id res chain seq x y z
N MET A 1 -12.27 -28.59 -41.50
CA MET A 1 -11.13 -27.66 -41.61
C MET A 1 -10.98 -26.97 -40.27
N THR A 2 -9.96 -27.33 -39.51
CA THR A 2 -9.69 -26.85 -38.15
C THR A 2 -8.52 -25.87 -38.18
N THR A 3 -8.79 -24.57 -38.00
CA THR A 3 -7.75 -23.55 -37.85
C THR A 3 -7.49 -23.30 -36.38
N ASN A 4 -6.49 -23.99 -35.82
CA ASN A 4 -5.87 -23.66 -34.54
C ASN A 4 -5.03 -22.39 -34.72
N HIS A 5 -5.44 -21.28 -34.09
CA HIS A 5 -4.52 -20.18 -33.80
C HIS A 5 -3.78 -20.50 -32.50
N PRO A 6 -2.45 -20.65 -32.51
CA PRO A 6 -1.69 -20.76 -31.27
C PRO A 6 -1.53 -19.35 -30.68
N ASP A 7 -2.13 -19.11 -29.52
CA ASP A 7 -1.83 -17.95 -28.70
C ASP A 7 -0.33 -17.95 -28.36
N LYS A 8 0.43 -17.09 -29.03
CA LYS A 8 1.86 -16.89 -28.75
C LYS A 8 1.99 -16.16 -27.41
N ALA A 9 2.23 -16.92 -26.34
CA ALA A 9 2.64 -16.36 -25.06
C ALA A 9 3.88 -15.46 -25.25
N ILE A 10 3.80 -14.21 -24.78
CA ILE A 10 4.93 -13.26 -24.80
C ILE A 10 6.06 -13.86 -23.96
N SER A 11 7.26 -13.94 -24.53
CA SER A 11 8.43 -14.45 -23.80
C SER A 11 8.82 -13.48 -22.68
N ARG A 12 9.29 -14.01 -21.54
CA ARG A 12 9.80 -13.23 -20.40
C ARG A 12 10.83 -12.17 -20.83
N ARG A 13 11.67 -12.48 -21.81
CA ARG A 13 12.66 -11.53 -22.36
C ARG A 13 12.01 -10.39 -23.15
N ALA A 14 10.96 -10.66 -23.92
CA ALA A 14 10.22 -9.64 -24.66
C ALA A 14 9.45 -8.71 -23.71
N LEU A 15 8.86 -9.26 -22.64
CA LEU A 15 8.24 -8.48 -21.56
C LEU A 15 9.28 -7.57 -20.87
N LEU A 16 10.41 -8.13 -20.42
CA LEU A 16 11.48 -7.36 -19.76
C LEU A 16 12.12 -6.31 -20.67
N ALA A 17 12.30 -6.58 -21.97
CA ALA A 17 12.83 -5.62 -22.93
C ALA A 17 11.84 -4.47 -23.22
N SER A 18 10.54 -4.75 -23.23
CA SER A 18 9.51 -3.69 -23.36
C SER A 18 9.37 -2.82 -22.10
N LEU A 19 9.77 -3.35 -20.94
CA LEU A 19 9.69 -2.67 -19.65
C LEU A 19 10.88 -1.73 -19.39
N GLY A 20 12.11 -2.13 -19.75
CA GLY A 20 13.30 -1.27 -19.61
C GLY A 20 13.26 0.03 -20.44
N ALA A 21 12.41 0.09 -21.48
CA ALA A 21 12.16 1.31 -22.24
C ALA A 21 11.13 2.26 -21.57
N ALA A 22 10.27 1.74 -20.68
CA ALA A 22 9.15 2.46 -20.07
C ALA A 22 9.55 3.27 -18.81
N GLY A 23 10.53 2.79 -18.03
CA GLY A 23 11.03 3.49 -16.83
C GLY A 23 11.60 4.89 -17.13
N ALA A 24 12.30 5.03 -18.26
CA ALA A 24 12.84 6.31 -18.72
C ALA A 24 11.76 7.30 -19.20
N THR A 25 10.58 6.83 -19.59
CA THR A 25 9.48 7.67 -20.14
C THR A 25 8.69 8.40 -19.04
N ILE A 26 8.60 7.81 -17.84
CA ILE A 26 7.77 8.33 -16.73
C ILE A 26 8.38 9.57 -16.07
N ALA A 27 9.72 9.68 -16.03
CA ALA A 27 10.39 10.85 -15.48
C ALA A 27 10.15 12.13 -16.31
N ALA A 28 9.81 12.01 -17.60
CA ALA A 28 9.61 13.16 -18.50
C ALA A 28 8.14 13.55 -18.71
N GLY A 29 7.19 12.62 -18.57
CA GLY A 29 5.79 12.82 -18.97
C GLY A 29 4.89 13.65 -18.04
N GLN A 30 5.30 13.93 -16.80
CA GLN A 30 4.47 14.67 -15.84
C GLN A 30 4.55 16.21 -15.94
N PHE A 31 5.30 16.77 -16.89
CA PHE A 31 5.44 18.23 -17.06
C PHE A 31 4.66 18.84 -18.23
N ALA A 32 3.77 18.08 -18.89
CA ALA A 32 3.02 18.55 -20.08
C ALA A 32 1.80 19.44 -19.76
N GLY A 33 1.96 20.40 -18.84
CA GLY A 33 0.92 21.32 -18.38
C GLY A 33 1.27 22.80 -18.53
N ALA A 34 2.11 23.19 -19.49
CA ALA A 34 2.27 24.59 -19.90
C ALA A 34 2.79 24.67 -21.34
N SER A 35 2.07 25.36 -22.22
CA SER A 35 2.44 25.53 -23.63
C SER A 35 3.65 26.45 -23.78
N LEU A 36 4.85 25.88 -23.92
CA LEU A 36 6.00 26.53 -24.55
C LEU A 36 6.78 25.49 -25.36
N ALA A 37 7.10 25.85 -26.60
CA ALA A 37 7.70 25.00 -27.63
C ALA A 37 9.17 24.62 -27.33
N TYR A 38 9.38 23.74 -26.35
CA TYR A 38 10.59 22.93 -26.26
C TYR A 38 10.21 21.48 -26.53
N GLY A 39 10.80 20.89 -27.59
CA GLY A 39 10.67 19.47 -27.87
C GLY A 39 11.04 18.69 -26.61
N SER A 40 10.16 17.76 -26.20
CA SER A 40 10.41 16.96 -25.01
C SER A 40 11.76 16.26 -25.14
N VAL A 41 12.50 16.14 -24.05
CA VAL A 41 13.79 15.42 -24.01
C VAL A 41 13.62 13.98 -24.56
N THR A 42 12.40 13.44 -24.48
CA THR A 42 12.01 12.16 -25.06
C THR A 42 12.10 12.12 -26.59
N GLU A 43 11.66 13.17 -27.30
CA GLU A 43 11.71 13.26 -28.76
C GLU A 43 13.14 13.44 -29.29
N SER A 44 14.00 14.16 -28.56
CA SER A 44 15.39 14.39 -28.99
C SER A 44 16.30 13.19 -28.75
N VAL A 45 15.97 12.31 -27.80
CA VAL A 45 16.80 11.15 -27.43
C VAL A 45 16.34 9.85 -28.10
N TYR A 46 15.03 9.66 -28.31
CA TYR A 46 14.48 8.38 -28.78
C TYR A 46 13.77 8.42 -30.14
N GLY A 47 13.64 9.60 -30.75
CA GLY A 47 13.03 9.80 -32.07
C GLY A 47 11.52 9.55 -32.13
N PRO A 48 10.86 9.92 -33.24
CA PRO A 48 9.39 9.89 -33.40
C PRO A 48 8.77 8.47 -33.44
N ASN A 49 9.59 7.42 -33.29
CA ASN A 49 9.17 6.01 -33.36
C ASN A 49 9.34 5.27 -32.02
N ALA A 50 9.53 5.97 -30.89
CA ALA A 50 9.56 5.32 -29.58
C ALA A 50 8.22 4.58 -29.35
N PRO A 51 8.24 3.27 -29.07
CA PRO A 51 7.00 2.51 -28.89
C PRO A 51 6.24 3.07 -27.70
N ALA A 52 4.97 3.44 -27.91
CA ALA A 52 4.05 3.80 -26.84
C ALA A 52 4.05 2.68 -25.80
N SER A 53 4.67 2.92 -24.64
CA SER A 53 4.91 1.92 -23.60
C SER A 53 3.63 1.64 -22.82
N GLY A 54 2.75 0.84 -23.42
CA GLY A 54 1.48 0.39 -22.84
C GLY A 54 1.61 -0.69 -21.77
N ILE A 55 2.41 -0.48 -20.71
CA ILE A 55 2.51 -1.46 -19.62
C ILE A 55 2.16 -0.88 -18.24
N GLY A 56 1.07 -1.39 -17.67
CA GLY A 56 1.07 -2.02 -16.34
C GLY A 56 0.77 -1.20 -15.09
N TYR A 57 0.69 0.14 -15.13
CA TYR A 57 0.36 0.90 -13.92
C TYR A 57 -1.14 0.87 -13.66
N VAL A 58 -1.56 0.31 -12.52
CA VAL A 58 -2.88 0.56 -11.96
C VAL A 58 -2.87 1.99 -11.42
N ALA A 59 -3.51 2.92 -12.14
CA ALA A 59 -3.65 4.29 -11.64
C ALA A 59 -4.83 4.39 -10.70
N THR A 60 -4.59 4.77 -9.44
CA THR A 60 -5.67 5.09 -8.51
C THR A 60 -6.28 6.44 -8.88
N VAL A 61 -7.60 6.49 -9.05
CA VAL A 61 -8.35 7.69 -9.40
C VAL A 61 -9.68 7.68 -8.68
N SER A 62 -10.27 8.84 -8.46
CA SER A 62 -11.70 8.93 -8.19
C SER A 62 -12.51 8.74 -9.47
N ILE A 63 -13.81 8.49 -9.35
CA ILE A 63 -14.76 8.45 -10.46
C ILE A 63 -14.76 9.81 -11.18
N ALA A 64 -14.72 10.90 -10.42
CA ALA A 64 -14.68 12.25 -10.98
C ALA A 64 -13.43 12.47 -11.83
N GLU A 65 -12.26 12.06 -11.34
CA GLU A 65 -11.00 12.12 -12.09
C GLU A 65 -11.03 11.20 -13.31
N LEU A 66 -11.53 9.97 -13.18
CA LEU A 66 -11.66 9.04 -14.30
C LEU A 66 -12.56 9.64 -15.39
N ARG A 67 -13.69 10.25 -15.03
CA ARG A 67 -14.58 10.96 -15.96
C ARG A 67 -13.90 12.16 -16.63
N ALA A 68 -13.05 12.87 -15.90
CA ALA A 68 -12.34 14.05 -16.37
C ALA A 68 -11.12 13.75 -17.26
N LEU A 69 -10.72 12.47 -17.40
CA LEU A 69 -9.59 12.11 -18.26
C LEU A 69 -9.84 12.54 -19.71
N SER A 70 -8.84 13.20 -20.31
CA SER A 70 -8.83 13.58 -21.73
C SER A 70 -7.82 12.75 -22.53
N SER A 71 -8.24 12.38 -23.74
CA SER A 71 -7.86 11.21 -24.54
C SER A 71 -6.41 10.87 -24.90
N SER A 72 -5.36 11.62 -24.60
CA SER A 72 -4.08 11.35 -25.30
C SER A 72 -3.54 9.95 -25.02
N HIS A 73 -3.49 9.47 -23.76
CA HIS A 73 -2.89 8.17 -23.40
C HIS A 73 -3.71 7.41 -22.32
N PRO A 74 -4.70 6.57 -22.69
CA PRO A 74 -5.43 5.75 -21.71
C PRO A 74 -4.46 4.74 -21.07
N LYS A 75 -4.38 4.73 -19.73
CA LYS A 75 -3.65 3.68 -19.01
C LYS A 75 -4.38 2.33 -19.13
N PRO A 76 -3.66 1.20 -19.02
CA PRO A 76 -4.27 -0.12 -19.20
C PRO A 76 -5.27 -0.47 -18.08
N VAL A 77 -5.05 -0.02 -16.84
CA VAL A 77 -5.96 -0.27 -15.71
C VAL A 77 -6.01 0.95 -14.78
N TYR A 78 -7.20 1.33 -14.34
CA TYR A 78 -7.44 2.30 -13.28
C TYR A 78 -8.04 1.59 -12.08
N PHE A 79 -7.72 2.01 -10.85
CA PHE A 79 -8.45 1.59 -9.67
C PHE A 79 -9.23 2.77 -9.12
N VAL A 80 -10.55 2.67 -9.13
CA VAL A 80 -11.42 3.66 -8.53
C VAL A 80 -11.29 3.58 -7.01
N THR A 81 -11.11 4.73 -6.35
CA THR A 81 -10.94 4.82 -4.88
C THR A 81 -12.17 5.34 -4.13
N ASP A 82 -13.24 5.74 -4.83
CA ASP A 82 -14.48 6.21 -4.23
C ASP A 82 -15.12 5.13 -3.36
N SER A 83 -15.46 5.51 -2.12
CA SER A 83 -16.00 4.57 -1.15
C SER A 83 -17.29 3.91 -1.63
N GLY A 84 -17.35 2.58 -1.54
CA GLY A 84 -18.47 1.76 -2.02
C GLY A 84 -18.51 1.55 -3.54
N GLN A 85 -17.60 2.17 -4.28
CA GLN A 85 -17.45 2.04 -5.74
C GLN A 85 -16.02 1.64 -6.12
N GLU A 86 -15.21 1.20 -5.16
CA GLU A 86 -13.80 0.89 -5.39
C GLU A 86 -13.65 -0.29 -6.34
N GLY A 87 -12.70 -0.24 -7.27
CA GLY A 87 -12.38 -1.38 -8.12
C GLY A 87 -11.58 -1.09 -9.36
N HIS A 88 -11.10 -2.14 -10.01
CA HIS A 88 -10.30 -2.04 -11.23
C HIS A 88 -11.18 -1.83 -12.47
N PHE A 89 -10.84 -0.83 -13.27
CA PHE A 89 -11.48 -0.43 -14.52
C PHE A 89 -10.49 -0.45 -15.67
N VAL A 90 -10.93 -0.93 -16.83
CA VAL A 90 -10.14 -1.03 -18.07
C VAL A 90 -10.88 -0.30 -19.17
N TYR A 91 -10.14 0.45 -19.99
CA TYR A 91 -10.70 1.06 -21.19
C TYR A 91 -11.15 -0.02 -22.18
N ASP A 92 -12.44 -0.07 -22.49
CA ASP A 92 -13.00 -0.95 -23.51
C ASP A 92 -13.24 -0.15 -24.79
N ALA A 93 -12.26 -0.16 -25.69
CA ALA A 93 -12.35 0.53 -26.98
C ALA A 93 -13.47 -0.01 -27.89
N SER A 94 -13.97 -1.22 -27.63
CA SER A 94 -15.07 -1.82 -28.40
C SER A 94 -16.45 -1.37 -27.89
N ASP A 95 -16.53 -0.89 -26.66
CA ASP A 95 -17.77 -0.33 -26.13
C ASP A 95 -17.93 1.13 -26.52
N THR A 96 -18.94 1.38 -27.36
CA THR A 96 -19.32 2.72 -27.80
C THR A 96 -20.74 3.09 -27.41
N THR A 97 -21.44 2.22 -26.65
CA THR A 97 -22.90 2.35 -26.44
C THR A 97 -23.32 2.30 -24.97
N SER A 98 -22.55 1.66 -24.08
CA SER A 98 -22.91 1.61 -22.67
C SER A 98 -22.98 3.02 -22.08
N ALA A 99 -24.00 3.25 -21.26
CA ALA A 99 -24.16 4.48 -20.50
C ALA A 99 -23.22 4.48 -19.29
N ASP A 100 -22.80 5.67 -18.85
CA ASP A 100 -22.15 5.82 -17.55
C ASP A 100 -23.14 5.47 -16.45
N ASN A 101 -22.79 4.51 -15.60
CA ASN A 101 -23.58 4.15 -14.42
C ASN A 101 -22.79 4.33 -13.11
N GLY A 102 -21.58 4.89 -13.17
CA GLY A 102 -20.68 5.12 -12.03
C GLY A 102 -20.12 3.85 -11.39
N ILE A 103 -20.70 2.68 -11.67
CA ILE A 103 -20.42 1.44 -10.96
C ILE A 103 -19.71 0.47 -11.88
N GLU A 104 -20.33 0.02 -12.96
CA GLU A 104 -19.75 -0.96 -13.90
C GLU A 104 -19.11 -0.30 -15.10
N VAL A 105 -19.62 0.85 -15.52
CA VAL A 105 -19.13 1.61 -16.68
C VAL A 105 -18.99 3.06 -16.27
N ILE A 106 -17.79 3.61 -16.46
CA ILE A 106 -17.51 5.04 -16.30
C ILE A 106 -17.20 5.59 -17.69
N VAL A 107 -17.91 6.65 -18.07
CA VAL A 107 -17.73 7.29 -19.38
C VAL A 107 -17.05 8.63 -19.17
N THR A 108 -15.92 8.79 -19.82
CA THR A 108 -15.17 10.05 -19.76
C THR A 108 -15.85 11.13 -20.58
N THR A 109 -15.46 12.38 -20.35
CA THR A 109 -15.97 13.56 -21.08
C THR A 109 -15.77 13.47 -22.59
N ASP A 110 -14.78 12.72 -23.08
CA ASP A 110 -14.55 12.47 -24.50
C ASP A 110 -15.24 11.21 -25.06
N GLY A 111 -16.06 10.55 -24.24
CA GLY A 111 -16.88 9.41 -24.62
C GLY A 111 -16.20 8.04 -24.49
N LYS A 112 -14.95 7.95 -24.02
CA LYS A 112 -14.33 6.64 -23.73
C LYS A 112 -15.03 5.94 -22.57
N ARG A 113 -15.29 4.64 -22.73
CA ARG A 113 -15.91 3.79 -21.71
C ARG A 113 -14.87 2.93 -21.01
N TYR A 114 -14.79 3.12 -19.70
CA TYR A 114 -14.01 2.30 -18.82
C TYR A 114 -14.95 1.32 -18.14
N LYS A 115 -14.74 0.02 -18.36
CA LYS A 115 -15.50 -1.02 -17.71
C LYS A 115 -14.77 -1.48 -16.47
N ARG A 116 -15.50 -1.59 -15.36
CA ARG A 116 -15.04 -2.39 -14.24
C ARG A 116 -14.71 -3.77 -14.78
N PHE A 117 -13.69 -4.45 -14.25
CA PHE A 117 -13.55 -5.87 -14.51
C PHE A 117 -14.85 -6.56 -14.10
N ALA A 118 -15.68 -6.87 -15.09
CA ALA A 118 -16.88 -7.66 -14.88
C ALA A 118 -16.45 -9.00 -14.27
N ALA A 119 -17.34 -9.63 -13.50
CA ALA A 119 -17.20 -11.06 -13.21
C ALA A 119 -16.84 -11.75 -14.54
N PRO A 120 -15.79 -12.58 -14.59
CA PRO A 120 -15.16 -13.01 -15.83
C PRO A 120 -16.22 -13.58 -16.76
N SER A 121 -16.09 -13.24 -18.05
CA SER A 121 -16.89 -13.85 -19.12
C SER A 121 -17.04 -15.34 -18.84
N GLN A 122 -18.29 -15.82 -18.76
CA GLN A 122 -18.65 -17.15 -18.28
C GLN A 122 -17.53 -18.17 -18.51
N ASP A 123 -16.95 -18.67 -17.42
CA ASP A 123 -16.02 -19.79 -17.46
C ASP A 123 -16.56 -20.85 -18.42
N ARG A 124 -15.82 -21.12 -19.51
CA ARG A 124 -16.30 -21.99 -20.61
C ARG A 124 -16.36 -23.47 -20.23
N ARG A 125 -16.07 -23.83 -18.97
CA ARG A 125 -16.28 -25.20 -18.49
C ARG A 125 -17.75 -25.62 -18.66
N PRO A 126 -18.00 -26.89 -19.02
CA PRO A 126 -19.35 -27.43 -19.14
C PRO A 126 -20.16 -27.22 -17.85
N GLU A 127 -21.48 -27.02 -17.97
CA GLU A 127 -22.40 -26.83 -16.84
C GLU A 127 -22.29 -27.96 -15.80
N ALA A 128 -22.01 -29.19 -16.24
CA ALA A 128 -21.80 -30.35 -15.35
C ALA A 128 -20.61 -30.22 -14.38
N LEU A 129 -19.70 -29.26 -14.60
CA LEU A 129 -18.59 -28.95 -13.70
C LEU A 129 -18.87 -27.75 -12.80
N ARG A 130 -20.08 -27.19 -12.84
CA ARG A 130 -20.50 -26.07 -12.02
C ARG A 130 -21.35 -26.58 -10.86
N VAL A 131 -21.11 -26.02 -9.68
CA VAL A 131 -21.88 -26.30 -8.47
C VAL A 131 -22.19 -24.96 -7.80
N VAL A 132 -23.46 -24.72 -7.51
CA VAL A 132 -23.92 -23.46 -6.90
C VAL A 132 -24.13 -23.67 -5.41
N ALA A 133 -23.66 -22.72 -4.59
CA ALA A 133 -23.73 -22.85 -3.13
C ALA A 133 -25.15 -23.03 -2.59
N THR A 134 -26.15 -22.43 -3.23
CA THR A 134 -27.56 -22.53 -2.83
C THR A 134 -28.11 -23.96 -2.88
N ASP A 135 -27.46 -24.87 -3.61
CA ASP A 135 -27.86 -26.28 -3.69
C ASP A 135 -27.42 -27.09 -2.46
N TYR A 136 -26.65 -26.49 -1.53
CA TYR A 136 -26.00 -27.15 -0.40
C TYR A 136 -26.48 -26.65 0.97
N ASN A 137 -27.71 -26.13 1.06
CA ASN A 137 -28.26 -25.50 2.29
C ASN A 137 -27.40 -24.33 2.81
N VAL A 138 -26.73 -23.63 1.90
CA VAL A 138 -26.05 -22.38 2.22
C VAL A 138 -27.09 -21.26 2.18
N SER A 139 -27.13 -20.43 3.23
CA SER A 139 -28.10 -19.34 3.34
C SER A 139 -27.76 -18.17 2.44
N ALA A 140 -26.46 -17.83 2.34
CA ALA A 140 -25.96 -16.58 1.74
C ALA A 140 -26.61 -15.30 2.32
N SER A 141 -27.21 -15.39 3.52
CA SER A 141 -28.04 -14.34 4.07
C SER A 141 -27.32 -13.49 5.11
N GLY A 142 -27.40 -12.18 4.91
CA GLY A 142 -27.00 -11.16 5.88
C GLY A 142 -28.06 -10.87 6.94
N GLN A 143 -29.23 -11.51 6.92
CA GLN A 143 -30.31 -11.25 7.89
C GLN A 143 -30.00 -11.83 9.26
N THR A 144 -30.56 -11.22 10.30
CA THR A 144 -30.41 -11.62 11.71
C THR A 144 -31.73 -11.39 12.45
N THR A 145 -31.91 -12.07 13.58
CA THR A 145 -33.04 -11.88 14.50
C THR A 145 -32.56 -11.97 15.94
N THR A 146 -33.45 -11.74 16.89
CA THR A 146 -33.24 -12.11 18.29
C THR A 146 -33.97 -13.40 18.64
N GLY A 147 -33.51 -14.10 19.68
CA GLY A 147 -34.18 -15.30 20.18
C GLY A 147 -33.83 -15.67 21.61
N SER A 148 -34.56 -16.67 22.13
CA SER A 148 -34.44 -17.18 23.48
C SER A 148 -34.45 -18.72 23.47
N ILE A 149 -33.54 -19.33 24.24
CA ILE A 149 -33.43 -20.78 24.39
C ILE A 149 -32.99 -21.10 25.82
N ALA A 150 -33.57 -22.15 26.40
CA ALA A 150 -33.19 -22.63 27.73
C ALA A 150 -32.03 -23.62 27.64
N SER A 151 -31.16 -23.65 28.66
CA SER A 151 -30.13 -24.68 28.81
C SER A 151 -30.76 -26.08 28.76
N GLY A 152 -30.09 -27.00 28.07
CA GLY A 152 -30.54 -28.37 27.83
C GLY A 152 -31.65 -28.51 26.79
N ASN A 153 -32.16 -27.42 26.21
CA ASN A 153 -33.22 -27.44 25.21
C ASN A 153 -32.66 -27.32 23.78
N ALA A 154 -33.34 -27.94 22.82
CA ALA A 154 -33.08 -27.80 21.37
C ALA A 154 -34.07 -26.88 20.67
N VAL A 155 -35.06 -26.32 21.37
CA VAL A 155 -36.07 -25.44 20.77
C VAL A 155 -35.74 -23.99 21.07
N LEU A 156 -35.31 -23.27 20.03
CA LEU A 156 -35.11 -21.83 20.02
C LEU A 156 -36.42 -21.13 19.67
N THR A 157 -36.81 -20.12 20.45
CA THR A 157 -37.90 -19.21 20.05
C THR A 157 -37.29 -17.92 19.52
N VAL A 158 -37.58 -17.56 18.27
CA VAL A 158 -37.08 -16.33 17.65
C VAL A 158 -38.18 -15.27 17.54
N ALA A 159 -37.79 -13.99 17.53
CA ALA A 159 -38.72 -12.88 17.30
C ALA A 159 -39.35 -12.95 15.89
N SER A 160 -38.56 -13.34 14.90
CA SER A 160 -39.01 -13.68 13.55
C SER A 160 -38.21 -14.88 13.04
N PRO A 161 -38.83 -15.89 12.40
CA PRO A 161 -38.10 -17.00 11.76
C PRO A 161 -37.23 -16.55 10.57
N ILE A 162 -37.26 -15.28 10.18
CA ILE A 162 -36.52 -14.70 9.06
C ILE A 162 -36.48 -15.66 7.84
N ASP A 163 -35.40 -15.67 7.06
CA ASP A 163 -35.19 -16.57 5.92
C ASP A 163 -34.55 -17.93 6.30
N PHE A 164 -34.74 -18.40 7.54
CA PHE A 164 -34.25 -19.71 7.98
C PHE A 164 -34.97 -20.87 7.28
N GLN A 165 -34.21 -21.93 6.96
CA GLN A 165 -34.71 -23.17 6.36
C GLN A 165 -34.15 -24.41 7.07
N THR A 166 -34.93 -25.49 7.08
CA THR A 166 -34.46 -26.79 7.57
C THR A 166 -33.21 -27.24 6.80
N GLY A 167 -32.20 -27.71 7.53
CA GLY A 167 -30.91 -28.14 6.99
C GLY A 167 -29.82 -27.06 7.01
N GLN A 168 -30.17 -25.78 7.18
CA GLN A 168 -29.20 -24.69 7.30
C GLN A 168 -28.53 -24.68 8.68
N GLY A 169 -27.32 -24.11 8.74
CA GLY A 169 -26.63 -23.86 10.00
C GLY A 169 -27.11 -22.57 10.67
N ILE A 170 -27.06 -22.54 12.00
CA ILE A 170 -27.52 -21.42 12.82
C ILE A 170 -26.55 -21.16 13.97
N LEU A 171 -26.27 -19.88 14.23
CA LEU A 171 -25.49 -19.36 15.34
C LEU A 171 -26.41 -18.65 16.33
N ILE A 172 -26.30 -18.98 17.62
CA ILE A 172 -27.05 -18.35 18.72
C ILE A 172 -26.04 -17.83 19.74
N ALA A 173 -25.98 -16.51 19.92
CA ALA A 173 -25.06 -15.87 20.86
C ALA A 173 -25.35 -16.30 22.31
N GLY A 174 -24.32 -16.53 23.11
CA GLY A 174 -24.46 -16.86 24.54
C GLY A 174 -24.98 -18.28 24.89
N ALA A 175 -25.54 -19.04 23.94
CA ALA A 175 -26.16 -20.36 24.18
C ALA A 175 -25.19 -21.56 24.25
N GLY A 176 -23.93 -21.41 23.86
CA GLY A 176 -22.94 -22.48 23.76
C GLY A 176 -21.91 -22.53 24.90
N ALA A 177 -20.73 -23.09 24.58
CA ALA A 177 -19.63 -23.29 25.53
C ALA A 177 -18.99 -21.96 25.96
N ALA A 178 -18.34 -21.94 27.13
CA ALA A 178 -17.76 -20.74 27.69
C ALA A 178 -16.66 -20.12 26.80
N SER A 179 -16.87 -18.88 26.34
CA SER A 179 -15.92 -18.04 25.62
C SER A 179 -16.24 -16.56 25.82
N LYS A 180 -15.25 -15.70 25.54
CA LYS A 180 -15.41 -14.24 25.67
C LYS A 180 -15.93 -13.64 24.36
N GLU A 181 -16.79 -12.63 24.47
CA GLU A 181 -17.17 -11.82 23.32
C GLU A 181 -16.00 -10.94 22.89
N VAL A 182 -15.82 -10.78 21.59
CA VAL A 182 -14.77 -9.94 21.00
C VAL A 182 -15.37 -9.06 19.91
N LEU A 183 -15.12 -7.76 20.05
CA LEU A 183 -15.44 -6.74 19.07
C LEU A 183 -14.17 -6.29 18.34
N THR A 184 -14.34 -5.87 17.10
CA THR A 184 -13.30 -5.24 16.29
C THR A 184 -13.80 -3.88 15.82
N LEU A 185 -13.03 -2.83 16.10
CA LEU A 185 -13.21 -1.49 15.53
C LEU A 185 -12.14 -1.29 14.47
N VAL A 186 -12.55 -1.05 13.24
CA VAL A 186 -11.66 -0.59 12.18
C VAL A 186 -11.88 0.91 11.99
N VAL A 187 -10.85 1.74 12.21
CA VAL A 187 -10.90 3.17 11.87
C VAL A 187 -10.49 3.33 10.41
N GLU A 188 -11.46 3.56 9.53
CA GLU A 188 -11.29 3.47 8.08
C GLU A 188 -10.78 4.77 7.47
N ALA A 189 -11.35 5.90 7.90
CA ALA A 189 -11.03 7.22 7.36
C ALA A 189 -10.51 8.16 8.44
N GLU A 190 -9.53 8.97 8.08
CA GLU A 190 -8.96 10.02 8.93
C GLU A 190 -9.90 11.23 9.01
N PRO A 191 -9.90 11.99 10.11
CA PRO A 191 -10.70 13.20 10.27
C PRO A 191 -10.37 14.27 9.23
N THR A 192 -11.42 14.87 8.67
CA THR A 192 -11.36 16.04 7.79
C THR A 192 -11.66 17.35 8.53
N ALA A 193 -12.17 17.27 9.76
CA ALA A 193 -12.39 18.39 10.67
C ALA A 193 -12.05 18.03 12.13
N SER A 194 -11.62 19.02 12.90
CA SER A 194 -11.35 18.85 14.34
C SER A 194 -12.64 18.62 15.11
N GLY A 195 -12.57 17.86 16.20
CA GLY A 195 -13.73 17.59 17.06
C GLY A 195 -13.55 16.36 17.93
N THR A 196 -14.64 15.62 18.12
CA THR A 196 -14.66 14.42 18.98
C THR A 196 -15.27 13.25 18.24
N VAL A 197 -14.59 12.11 18.29
CA VAL A 197 -15.18 10.80 17.94
C VAL A 197 -15.51 10.05 19.22
N SER A 198 -16.52 9.18 19.21
CA SER A 198 -16.90 8.39 20.38
C SER A 198 -17.12 6.91 20.08
N VAL A 199 -16.71 6.06 21.01
CA VAL A 199 -16.98 4.62 21.01
C VAL A 199 -17.85 4.29 22.21
N GLN A 200 -18.99 3.66 21.98
CA GLN A 200 -19.90 3.19 23.00
C GLN A 200 -19.95 1.66 22.94
N LEU A 201 -19.31 1.00 23.90
CA LEU A 201 -19.40 -0.45 24.06
C LEU A 201 -20.59 -0.83 24.97
N PRO A 202 -21.12 -2.05 24.89
CA PRO A 202 -22.23 -2.48 25.74
C PRO A 202 -21.84 -2.47 27.22
N GLY A 203 -22.71 -1.90 28.05
CA GLY A 203 -22.48 -1.78 29.49
C GLY A 203 -21.39 -0.76 29.89
N GLU A 204 -20.84 0.00 28.96
CA GLU A 204 -19.86 1.07 29.22
C GLU A 204 -20.50 2.46 29.15
N THR A 205 -19.78 3.47 29.62
CA THR A 205 -20.02 4.86 29.20
C THR A 205 -19.27 5.14 27.90
N ALA A 206 -19.84 5.94 27.01
CA ALA A 206 -19.18 6.36 25.78
C ALA A 206 -17.78 6.94 26.06
N GLN A 207 -16.76 6.37 25.43
CA GLN A 207 -15.41 6.89 25.46
C GLN A 207 -15.20 7.84 24.30
N THR A 208 -14.58 8.99 24.54
CA THR A 208 -14.33 10.02 23.53
C THR A 208 -12.84 10.13 23.20
N VAL A 209 -12.55 10.46 21.95
CA VAL A 209 -11.22 10.84 21.48
C VAL A 209 -11.34 12.18 20.78
N HIS A 210 -10.62 13.18 21.30
CA HIS A 210 -10.47 14.46 20.61
C HIS A 210 -9.51 14.27 19.44
N VAL A 211 -9.95 14.71 18.27
CA VAL A 211 -9.19 14.64 17.04
C VAL A 211 -8.95 16.04 16.52
N THR A 212 -7.76 16.25 15.99
CA THR A 212 -7.35 17.47 15.30
C THR A 212 -7.30 17.22 13.80
N ALA A 213 -7.80 18.17 13.04
CA ALA A 213 -7.66 18.25 11.60
C ALA A 213 -7.69 19.72 11.20
N SER A 214 -6.53 20.24 10.78
CA SER A 214 -6.35 21.56 10.21
C SER A 214 -5.55 21.47 8.91
N PRO A 215 -5.96 22.21 7.86
CA PRO A 215 -5.18 22.30 6.63
C PRO A 215 -3.86 23.04 6.87
N GLU A 216 -2.87 22.71 6.06
CA GLU A 216 -1.66 23.53 5.96
C GLU A 216 -1.98 24.84 5.26
N VAL A 217 -1.43 25.95 5.79
CA VAL A 217 -1.61 27.29 5.24
C VAL A 217 -0.24 27.90 4.94
N VAL A 218 -0.08 28.36 3.70
CA VAL A 218 1.11 29.08 3.23
C VAL A 218 0.69 30.51 2.90
N GLU A 219 1.25 31.47 3.61
CA GLU A 219 1.02 32.90 3.37
C GLU A 219 2.23 33.49 2.65
N VAL A 220 2.01 34.02 1.46
CA VAL A 220 3.05 34.64 0.62
C VAL A 220 2.74 36.13 0.49
N ASN A 221 3.59 36.97 1.08
CA ASN A 221 3.47 38.42 1.01
C ASN A 221 4.56 38.99 0.11
N PHE A 222 4.20 39.39 -1.10
CA PHE A 222 5.13 39.96 -2.07
C PHE A 222 5.55 41.38 -1.65
N ALA A 223 6.85 41.57 -1.48
CA ALA A 223 7.45 42.85 -1.09
C ALA A 223 7.87 43.68 -2.31
N SER A 224 8.26 43.02 -3.41
CA SER A 224 8.60 43.69 -4.67
C SER A 224 7.95 42.99 -5.86
N GLY A 225 7.69 43.80 -6.90
CA GLY A 225 7.31 43.33 -8.22
C GLY A 225 8.49 42.77 -9.02
N SER A 226 8.28 42.46 -10.30
CA SER A 226 9.32 41.97 -11.20
C SER A 226 10.04 43.12 -11.89
N SER A 227 11.37 43.16 -11.79
CA SER A 227 12.22 44.08 -12.55
C SER A 227 12.71 43.47 -13.87
N VAL A 228 12.67 42.14 -14.00
CA VAL A 228 13.13 41.39 -15.18
C VAL A 228 12.15 40.27 -15.50
N THR A 229 11.80 40.13 -16.78
CA THR A 229 10.95 39.05 -17.28
C THR A 229 11.60 37.69 -17.04
N GLY A 230 10.83 36.72 -16.53
CA GLY A 230 11.32 35.38 -16.22
C GLY A 230 10.22 34.53 -15.58
N ASN A 231 10.62 33.55 -14.77
CA ASN A 231 9.69 32.73 -13.98
C ASN A 231 10.03 32.84 -12.49
N ILE A 232 9.01 32.83 -11.65
CA ILE A 232 9.13 32.49 -10.24
C ILE A 232 8.60 31.06 -10.06
N ALA A 233 9.19 30.31 -9.13
CA ALA A 233 8.77 28.97 -8.78
C ALA A 233 8.12 28.99 -7.40
N LEU A 234 6.84 28.60 -7.38
CA LEU A 234 6.09 28.33 -6.15
C LEU A 234 6.07 26.82 -5.94
N VAL A 235 6.59 26.33 -4.82
CA VAL A 235 6.56 24.92 -4.49
C VAL A 235 5.56 24.69 -3.37
N LEU A 236 4.60 23.79 -3.58
CA LEU A 236 3.58 23.42 -2.60
C LEU A 236 3.46 21.90 -2.54
N ASP A 237 3.60 21.32 -1.35
CA ASP A 237 3.55 19.87 -1.16
C ASP A 237 4.39 19.11 -2.18
N THR A 238 5.65 19.53 -2.38
CA THR A 238 6.62 19.03 -3.38
C THR A 238 6.29 19.23 -4.87
N VAL A 239 5.13 19.81 -5.20
CA VAL A 239 4.76 20.17 -6.57
C VAL A 239 5.31 21.56 -6.87
N GLU A 240 6.05 21.70 -7.98
CA GLU A 240 6.63 22.97 -8.41
C GLU A 240 5.78 23.60 -9.51
N PHE A 241 5.38 24.85 -9.28
CA PHE A 241 4.59 25.67 -10.18
C PHE A 241 5.46 26.81 -10.71
N LEU A 242 5.78 26.77 -12.00
CA LEU A 242 6.50 27.86 -12.67
C LEU A 242 5.50 28.93 -13.12
N ILE A 243 5.58 30.09 -12.47
CA ILE A 243 4.70 31.23 -12.70
C ILE A 243 5.50 32.29 -13.48
N PRO A 244 5.14 32.59 -14.74
CA PRO A 244 5.82 33.61 -15.51
C PRO A 244 5.58 34.99 -14.90
N VAL A 245 6.59 35.85 -14.93
CA VAL A 245 6.54 37.25 -14.52
C VAL A 245 7.15 38.13 -15.60
N THR A 246 6.63 39.34 -15.74
CA THR A 246 7.08 40.32 -16.73
C THR A 246 7.73 41.51 -16.04
N SER A 247 8.81 42.04 -16.62
CA SER A 247 9.41 43.29 -16.14
C SER A 247 8.35 44.40 -16.03
N GLY A 248 8.28 45.05 -14.87
CA GLY A 248 7.32 46.10 -14.56
C GLY A 248 6.06 45.63 -13.83
N GLU A 249 5.82 44.33 -13.69
CA GLU A 249 4.70 43.81 -12.90
C GLU A 249 4.85 44.18 -11.42
N THR A 250 3.78 44.65 -10.79
CA THR A 250 3.77 44.97 -9.37
C THR A 250 3.64 43.70 -8.51
N ALA A 251 3.96 43.82 -7.23
CA ALA A 251 3.73 42.75 -6.25
C ALA A 251 2.25 42.30 -6.22
N ALA A 252 1.30 43.22 -6.44
CA ALA A 252 -0.12 42.93 -6.47
C ALA A 252 -0.54 42.17 -7.75
N ASP A 253 0.09 42.46 -8.89
CA ASP A 253 -0.18 41.77 -10.16
C ASP A 253 0.25 40.29 -10.07
N ILE A 254 1.45 40.05 -9.54
CA ILE A 254 1.98 38.69 -9.34
C ILE A 254 1.10 37.91 -8.37
N ALA A 255 0.75 38.50 -7.23
CA ALA A 255 -0.14 37.87 -6.25
C ALA A 255 -1.54 37.58 -6.85
N GLY A 256 -2.06 38.50 -7.67
CA GLY A 256 -3.31 38.31 -8.41
C GLY A 256 -3.27 37.12 -9.36
N ARG A 257 -2.17 36.97 -10.10
CA ARG A 257 -1.94 35.83 -11.00
C ARG A 257 -1.93 34.50 -10.24
N ILE A 258 -1.23 34.42 -9.11
CA ILE A 258 -1.16 33.20 -8.30
C ILE A 258 -2.53 32.82 -7.76
N ARG A 259 -3.33 33.80 -7.29
CA ARG A 259 -4.70 33.55 -6.82
C ARG A 259 -5.62 33.01 -7.92
N GLY A 260 -5.38 33.37 -9.17
CA GLY A 260 -6.10 32.84 -10.33
C GLY A 260 -5.53 31.54 -10.90
N TRP A 261 -4.41 31.04 -10.35
CA TRP A 261 -3.73 29.85 -10.86
C TRP A 261 -4.38 28.57 -10.32
N PHE A 262 -4.39 27.51 -11.14
CA PHE A 262 -4.80 26.18 -10.67
C PHE A 262 -3.65 25.51 -9.92
N LEU A 263 -3.79 25.37 -8.61
CA LEU A 263 -2.81 24.77 -7.72
C LEU A 263 -3.38 23.46 -7.18
N GLU A 264 -2.99 22.33 -7.77
CA GLU A 264 -3.54 21.00 -7.45
C GLU A 264 -3.47 20.71 -5.93
N GLY A 265 -4.62 20.43 -5.30
CA GLY A 265 -4.69 20.14 -3.87
C GLY A 265 -4.64 21.38 -2.95
N TRP A 266 -4.66 22.58 -3.51
CA TRP A 266 -4.63 23.86 -2.79
C TRP A 266 -5.73 24.80 -3.26
N THR A 267 -6.23 25.61 -2.33
CA THR A 267 -7.09 26.76 -2.62
C THR A 267 -6.28 28.03 -2.41
N ALA A 268 -6.51 29.05 -3.25
CA ALA A 268 -5.82 30.32 -3.16
C ALA A 268 -6.78 31.46 -2.81
N GLY A 269 -6.34 32.34 -1.91
CA GLY A 269 -7.07 33.53 -1.44
C GLY A 269 -6.11 34.67 -1.12
N GLY A 270 -6.57 35.65 -0.34
CA GLY A 270 -5.82 36.87 0.00
C GLY A 270 -6.20 38.08 -0.86
N SER A 271 -5.48 39.19 -0.69
CA SER A 271 -5.76 40.45 -1.40
C SER A 271 -4.50 41.29 -1.57
N GLY A 272 -4.51 42.26 -2.49
CA GLY A 272 -3.33 43.09 -2.78
C GLY A 272 -2.13 42.22 -3.15
N SER A 273 -0.99 42.46 -2.49
CA SER A 273 0.25 41.70 -2.64
C SER A 273 0.34 40.41 -1.79
N ALA A 274 -0.72 40.05 -1.07
CA ALA A 274 -0.76 38.87 -0.22
C ALA A 274 -1.51 37.70 -0.89
N VAL A 275 -0.94 36.51 -0.83
CA VAL A 275 -1.57 35.25 -1.25
C VAL A 275 -1.66 34.33 -0.05
N THR A 276 -2.84 33.79 0.22
CA THR A 276 -3.04 32.73 1.22
C THR A 276 -3.36 31.45 0.48
N LEU A 277 -2.53 30.43 0.63
CA LEU A 277 -2.70 29.12 0.02
C LEU A 277 -3.09 28.14 1.11
N THR A 278 -4.24 27.50 0.99
CA THR A 278 -4.75 26.54 1.99
C THR A 278 -4.93 25.18 1.35
N SER A 279 -4.29 24.17 1.92
CA SER A 279 -4.40 22.80 1.43
C SER A 279 -5.85 22.30 1.56
N VAL A 280 -6.34 21.60 0.53
CA VAL A 280 -7.71 21.08 0.49
C VAL A 280 -7.94 20.01 1.54
N LEU A 281 -6.94 19.16 1.85
CA LEU A 281 -7.05 18.18 2.92
C LEU A 281 -6.20 18.59 4.13
N PRO A 282 -6.69 18.34 5.37
CA PRO A 282 -5.94 18.53 6.60
C PRO A 282 -4.64 17.74 6.66
N GLY A 283 -3.73 18.16 7.54
CA GLY A 283 -2.49 17.46 7.84
C GLY A 283 -1.24 18.17 7.31
N VAL A 284 -0.10 17.64 7.75
CA VAL A 284 1.22 18.15 7.35
C VAL A 284 1.42 17.88 5.87
N ARG A 285 1.79 18.91 5.12
CA ARG A 285 2.28 18.78 3.75
C ARG A 285 3.79 18.88 3.72
N SER A 286 4.37 18.40 2.63
CA SER A 286 5.79 18.58 2.39
C SER A 286 6.13 20.06 2.14
N ASP A 287 7.40 20.44 2.33
CA ASP A 287 7.86 21.84 2.39
C ASP A 287 7.29 22.74 1.28
N SER A 288 6.81 23.92 1.68
CA SER A 288 6.27 24.95 0.79
C SER A 288 7.14 26.20 0.83
N PHE A 289 7.55 26.71 -0.34
CA PHE A 289 8.43 27.87 -0.46
C PHE A 289 8.28 28.54 -1.83
N LEU A 290 8.79 29.77 -1.95
CA LEU A 290 8.79 30.55 -3.18
C LEU A 290 10.23 30.97 -3.49
N TYR A 291 10.62 30.87 -4.76
CA TYR A 291 11.88 31.43 -5.25
C TYR A 291 11.74 32.02 -6.65
N GLY A 292 12.62 32.97 -7.01
CA GLY A 292 12.49 33.74 -8.25
C GLY A 292 13.74 34.51 -8.62
N GLN A 293 14.93 33.89 -8.52
CA GLN A 293 16.18 34.60 -8.79
C GLN A 293 16.20 35.27 -10.16
N GLY A 294 16.85 36.44 -10.20
CA GLY A 294 17.03 37.20 -11.43
C GLY A 294 15.80 38.01 -11.85
N THR A 295 14.60 37.71 -11.34
CA THR A 295 13.37 38.44 -11.72
C THR A 295 13.14 39.75 -10.96
N GLY A 296 13.84 39.95 -9.84
CA GLY A 296 13.63 41.08 -8.91
C GLY A 296 12.45 40.92 -7.94
N VAL A 297 11.69 39.83 -8.07
CA VAL A 297 10.57 39.51 -7.18
C VAL A 297 11.10 39.05 -5.83
N SER A 298 10.54 39.59 -4.76
CA SER A 298 10.80 39.16 -3.39
C SER A 298 9.50 39.00 -2.63
N ALA A 299 9.44 38.00 -1.75
CA ALA A 299 8.28 37.75 -0.91
C ALA A 299 8.69 37.17 0.44
N ASN A 300 7.88 37.44 1.45
CA ASN A 300 7.95 36.76 2.73
C ASN A 300 6.98 35.58 2.71
N VAL A 301 7.47 34.38 2.99
CA VAL A 301 6.65 33.17 3.08
C VAL A 301 6.53 32.78 4.55
N THR A 302 5.30 32.73 5.05
CA THR A 302 4.98 32.21 6.39
C THR A 302 4.23 30.90 6.23
N LEU A 303 4.69 29.88 6.95
CA LEU A 303 4.13 28.54 6.89
C LEU A 303 3.49 28.16 8.22
N THR A 304 2.18 27.88 8.19
CA THR A 304 1.48 27.25 9.30
C THR A 304 1.22 25.79 8.95
N LYS A 305 1.97 24.87 9.56
CA LYS A 305 1.83 23.43 9.32
C LYS A 305 0.44 22.95 9.69
N GLY A 306 -0.17 22.17 8.79
CA GLY A 306 -1.42 21.48 9.08
C GLY A 306 -1.21 20.38 10.12
N VAL A 307 -2.29 19.96 10.77
CA VAL A 307 -2.27 18.87 11.76
C VAL A 307 -3.39 17.92 11.42
N ARG A 308 -3.16 16.61 11.55
CA ARG A 308 -4.20 15.60 11.37
C ARG A 308 -3.96 14.44 12.33
N THR A 309 -4.96 14.11 13.13
CA THR A 309 -4.95 12.87 13.91
C THR A 309 -5.14 11.71 12.94
N THR A 310 -4.20 10.77 12.87
CA THR A 310 -4.31 9.63 11.94
C THR A 310 -5.32 8.60 12.44
N ALA A 311 -5.81 7.73 11.54
CA ALA A 311 -6.67 6.61 11.94
C ALA A 311 -5.99 5.71 12.99
N ARG A 312 -4.69 5.46 12.82
CA ARG A 312 -3.85 4.74 13.78
C ARG A 312 -3.73 5.50 15.11
N GLY A 313 -3.70 6.83 15.09
CA GLY A 313 -3.70 7.68 16.29
C GLY A 313 -4.99 7.56 17.10
N ILE A 314 -6.16 7.53 16.42
CA ILE A 314 -7.45 7.28 17.08
C ILE A 314 -7.45 5.88 17.71
N ALA A 315 -7.06 4.86 16.95
CA ALA A 315 -7.00 3.48 17.43
C ALA A 315 -6.03 3.33 18.62
N SER A 316 -4.85 3.93 18.55
CA SER A 316 -3.87 3.95 19.63
C SER A 316 -4.42 4.60 20.91
N THR A 317 -5.10 5.74 20.77
CA THR A 317 -5.73 6.41 21.93
C THR A 317 -6.79 5.53 22.59
N LEU A 318 -7.63 4.84 21.81
CA LEU A 318 -8.64 3.93 22.33
C LEU A 318 -8.04 2.70 23.02
N ARG A 319 -6.94 2.14 22.51
CA ARG A 319 -6.22 1.05 23.19
C ARG A 319 -5.67 1.46 24.55
N GLY A 320 -5.34 2.74 24.73
CA GLY A 320 -4.90 3.29 26.01
C GLY A 320 -6.02 3.59 27.01
N ARG A 321 -7.31 3.41 26.63
CA ARG A 321 -8.45 3.62 27.53
C ARG A 321 -8.74 2.38 28.38
N THR A 322 -9.34 2.61 29.54
CA THR A 322 -9.87 1.54 30.41
C THR A 322 -11.38 1.44 30.25
N PHE A 323 -11.89 0.23 30.18
CA PHE A 323 -13.31 -0.09 30.14
C PHE A 323 -13.63 -1.06 31.28
N ALA A 324 -14.82 -0.97 31.88
CA ALA A 324 -15.17 -1.76 33.05
C ALA A 324 -15.36 -3.26 32.70
N ASN A 325 -16.03 -3.53 31.60
CA ASN A 325 -16.43 -4.85 31.12
C ASN A 325 -15.62 -5.34 29.93
N TRP A 326 -14.72 -4.50 29.41
CA TRP A 326 -13.92 -4.80 28.22
C TRP A 326 -12.44 -4.50 28.46
N THR A 327 -11.58 -5.22 27.75
CA THR A 327 -10.15 -4.96 27.66
C THR A 327 -9.82 -4.67 26.20
N ALA A 328 -9.23 -3.51 25.92
CA ALA A 328 -8.69 -3.24 24.59
C ALA A 328 -7.36 -3.98 24.42
N ALA A 329 -7.22 -4.77 23.36
CA ALA A 329 -6.02 -5.56 23.13
C ALA A 329 -4.81 -4.66 22.87
N THR A 330 -3.72 -4.93 23.58
CA THR A 330 -2.42 -4.26 23.44
C THR A 330 -1.50 -5.06 22.51
N GLY A 331 -0.56 -4.41 21.82
CA GLY A 331 0.38 -5.06 20.88
C GLY A 331 0.25 -4.57 19.45
N TYR A 332 -0.93 -4.11 19.06
CA TYR A 332 -1.24 -3.62 17.71
C TYR A 332 -0.85 -2.15 17.47
N ILE A 333 0.35 -1.74 17.89
CA ILE A 333 0.76 -0.32 17.97
C ILE A 333 0.70 0.43 16.64
N ASN A 334 0.96 -0.28 15.54
CA ASN A 334 0.95 0.28 14.20
C ASN A 334 -0.39 0.05 13.50
N SER A 335 -1.43 -0.46 14.13
CA SER A 335 -2.70 -0.79 13.49
C SER A 335 -3.75 0.30 13.62
N ASN A 336 -4.67 0.40 12.66
CA ASN A 336 -5.91 1.16 12.75
C ASN A 336 -7.09 0.32 13.31
N VAL A 337 -6.84 -0.94 13.71
CA VAL A 337 -7.84 -1.87 14.25
C VAL A 337 -7.73 -2.03 15.76
N VAL A 338 -8.82 -1.85 16.49
CA VAL A 338 -8.88 -2.08 17.95
C VAL A 338 -9.73 -3.30 18.23
N PHE A 339 -9.18 -4.30 18.92
CA PHE A 339 -9.95 -5.40 19.48
C PHE A 339 -10.40 -5.07 20.90
N PHE A 340 -11.69 -5.21 21.20
CA PHE A 340 -12.24 -5.14 22.56
C PHE A 340 -12.68 -6.53 22.99
N ILE A 341 -12.08 -7.05 24.06
CA ILE A 341 -12.31 -8.39 24.58
C ILE A 341 -13.10 -8.29 25.88
N ALA A 342 -14.22 -8.99 25.98
CA ALA A 342 -15.01 -8.98 27.21
C ALA A 342 -14.20 -9.53 28.41
N ASN A 343 -14.31 -8.87 29.56
CA ASN A 343 -13.58 -9.25 30.78
C ASN A 343 -14.12 -10.57 31.36
N THR A 344 -15.40 -10.85 31.12
CA THR A 344 -16.08 -12.08 31.53
C THR A 344 -16.62 -12.85 30.32
N THR A 345 -16.81 -14.15 30.47
CA THR A 345 -17.40 -15.00 29.42
C THR A 345 -18.88 -14.66 29.18
N GLY A 346 -19.41 -15.12 28.03
CA GLY A 346 -20.78 -14.88 27.60
C GLY A 346 -20.94 -13.72 26.63
N ALA A 347 -22.11 -13.64 26.01
CA ALA A 347 -22.50 -12.52 25.15
C ALA A 347 -22.76 -11.27 26.00
N LYS A 348 -22.29 -10.11 25.56
CA LYS A 348 -22.48 -8.78 26.17
C LYS A 348 -23.30 -7.85 25.30
N GLY A 349 -23.86 -8.35 24.19
CA GLY A 349 -24.68 -7.54 23.27
C GLY A 349 -23.83 -6.66 22.37
N GLY A 350 -22.67 -7.17 21.95
CA GLY A 350 -21.69 -6.49 21.11
C GLY A 350 -22.25 -5.89 19.83
N GLU A 351 -23.33 -6.45 19.29
CA GLU A 351 -24.04 -5.94 18.12
C GLU A 351 -24.67 -4.56 18.32
N ASN A 352 -24.83 -4.11 19.57
CA ASN A 352 -25.36 -2.78 19.91
C ASN A 352 -24.26 -1.73 20.13
N ALA A 353 -23.00 -2.13 19.99
CA ALA A 353 -21.89 -1.23 20.15
C ALA A 353 -21.84 -0.23 18.99
N THR A 354 -21.43 1.02 19.24
CA THR A 354 -21.43 2.06 18.21
C THR A 354 -20.12 2.84 18.16
N TYR A 355 -19.74 3.25 16.95
CA TYR A 355 -18.76 4.28 16.68
C TYR A 355 -19.49 5.50 16.11
N SER A 356 -19.28 6.67 16.71
CA SER A 356 -19.83 7.92 16.19
C SER A 356 -18.69 8.84 15.76
N PRO A 357 -18.70 9.31 14.51
CA PRO A 357 -17.67 10.23 14.01
C PRO A 357 -17.88 11.68 14.43
N GLY A 358 -19.04 12.00 15.04
CA GLY A 358 -19.45 13.38 15.26
C GLY A 358 -19.47 14.18 13.96
N THR A 359 -18.89 15.38 13.97
CA THR A 359 -18.72 16.24 12.79
C THR A 359 -17.32 16.16 12.18
N THR A 360 -16.51 15.19 12.61
CA THR A 360 -15.06 15.17 12.30
C THR A 360 -14.74 14.63 10.91
N GLY A 361 -15.67 13.92 10.28
CA GLY A 361 -15.45 13.20 9.02
C GLY A 361 -14.58 11.94 9.14
N ALA A 362 -14.03 11.64 10.32
CA ALA A 362 -13.42 10.34 10.57
C ALA A 362 -14.48 9.26 10.38
N ASN A 363 -14.12 8.08 9.86
CA ASN A 363 -15.07 6.98 9.72
C ASN A 363 -14.53 5.74 10.41
N GLY A 364 -15.41 4.95 11.00
CA GLY A 364 -15.05 3.72 11.68
C GLY A 364 -16.20 2.75 11.73
N ARG A 365 -15.88 1.46 11.63
CA ARG A 365 -16.85 0.37 11.68
C ARG A 365 -16.54 -0.52 12.87
N LEU A 366 -17.56 -0.77 13.70
CA LEU A 366 -17.49 -1.65 14.84
C LEU A 366 -18.30 -2.92 14.55
N GLU A 367 -17.70 -4.09 14.71
CA GLU A 367 -18.32 -5.37 14.37
C GLU A 367 -18.02 -6.41 15.45
N VAL A 368 -18.92 -7.39 15.58
CA VAL A 368 -18.68 -8.56 16.43
C VAL A 368 -17.84 -9.57 15.66
N ALA A 369 -16.63 -9.83 16.17
CA ALA A 369 -15.73 -10.87 15.65
C ALA A 369 -16.06 -12.24 16.27
N GLN A 370 -16.59 -12.26 17.49
CA GLN A 370 -17.08 -13.47 18.16
C GLN A 370 -18.11 -13.12 19.24
N TYR A 371 -19.27 -13.79 19.25
CA TYR A 371 -20.44 -13.52 20.11
C TYR A 371 -20.39 -14.13 21.54
N GLY A 372 -19.19 -14.28 22.11
CA GLY A 372 -19.04 -14.96 23.41
C GLY A 372 -19.47 -16.43 23.31
N ASN A 373 -20.11 -16.98 24.36
CA ASN A 373 -20.52 -18.38 24.43
C ASN A 373 -21.51 -18.78 23.31
N TYR A 374 -21.15 -18.86 22.03
CA TYR A 374 -22.13 -19.09 20.96
C TYR A 374 -22.40 -20.59 20.74
N LEU A 375 -23.64 -20.93 20.41
CA LEU A 375 -24.02 -22.27 19.93
C LEU A 375 -24.03 -22.28 18.41
N LEU A 376 -23.33 -23.25 17.81
CA LEU A 376 -23.51 -23.62 16.41
C LEU A 376 -24.37 -24.89 16.33
N SER A 377 -25.41 -24.85 15.51
CA SER A 377 -26.27 -26.01 15.27
C SER A 377 -26.80 -26.06 13.84
N THR A 378 -27.57 -27.10 13.55
CA THR A 378 -28.31 -27.25 12.30
C THR A 378 -29.80 -27.20 12.61
N ILE A 379 -30.57 -26.54 11.76
CA ILE A 379 -32.04 -26.47 11.89
C ILE A 379 -32.64 -27.81 11.43
N THR A 380 -33.37 -28.47 12.32
CA THR A 380 -34.01 -29.78 12.04
C THR A 380 -35.51 -29.64 11.78
N ALA A 381 -36.17 -28.61 12.32
CA ALA A 381 -37.55 -28.27 12.02
C ALA A 381 -37.84 -26.79 12.33
N ILE A 382 -38.85 -26.23 11.65
CA ILE A 382 -39.38 -24.88 11.91
C ILE A 382 -40.89 -24.98 12.08
N THR A 383 -41.44 -24.40 13.14
CA THR A 383 -42.89 -24.32 13.41
C THR A 383 -43.25 -22.95 13.98
N GLY A 384 -43.72 -22.04 13.12
CA GLY A 384 -43.94 -20.66 13.51
C GLY A 384 -42.64 -19.97 13.92
N SER A 385 -42.59 -19.42 15.13
CA SER A 385 -41.37 -18.82 15.72
C SER A 385 -40.46 -19.82 16.44
N ALA A 386 -40.84 -21.10 16.50
CA ALA A 386 -40.03 -22.15 17.11
C ALA A 386 -39.13 -22.82 16.07
N ILE A 387 -37.83 -22.85 16.35
CA ILE A 387 -36.80 -23.50 15.54
C ILE A 387 -36.21 -24.65 16.37
N THR A 388 -36.35 -25.88 15.89
CA THR A 388 -35.74 -27.06 16.50
C THR A 388 -34.32 -27.24 15.96
N LEU A 389 -33.38 -27.46 16.87
CA LEU A 389 -31.95 -27.55 16.61
C LEU A 389 -31.46 -29.00 16.71
N ALA A 390 -30.33 -29.30 16.06
CA ALA A 390 -29.64 -30.59 16.18
C ALA A 390 -28.87 -30.73 17.50
N HIS A 391 -28.56 -29.61 18.16
CA HIS A 391 -27.80 -29.56 19.42
C HIS A 391 -28.57 -28.78 20.48
N ASN A 392 -28.49 -29.25 21.72
CA ASN A 392 -29.06 -28.55 22.86
C ASN A 392 -28.19 -27.33 23.23
N ALA A 393 -28.82 -26.25 23.69
CA ALA A 393 -28.11 -25.15 24.30
C ALA A 393 -27.41 -25.60 25.59
N VAL A 394 -26.20 -25.10 25.81
CA VAL A 394 -25.45 -25.30 27.05
C VAL A 394 -25.92 -24.31 28.11
N SER A 395 -26.29 -23.09 27.70
CA SER A 395 -26.70 -22.01 28.60
C SER A 395 -28.07 -21.45 28.22
N SER A 396 -28.82 -20.99 29.22
CA SER A 396 -30.07 -20.26 28.99
C SER A 396 -29.76 -18.84 28.56
N VAL A 397 -30.39 -18.39 27.47
CA VAL A 397 -30.26 -17.03 26.94
C VAL A 397 -31.60 -16.48 26.49
N SER A 398 -31.73 -15.15 26.48
CA SER A 398 -32.96 -14.49 26.05
C SER A 398 -32.69 -13.18 25.33
N GLY A 399 -33.41 -12.93 24.24
CA GLY A 399 -33.29 -11.71 23.44
C GLY A 399 -31.90 -11.53 22.80
N VAL A 400 -31.16 -12.61 22.60
CA VAL A 400 -29.79 -12.59 22.07
C VAL A 400 -29.77 -12.66 20.56
N TYR A 401 -28.64 -12.26 19.96
CA TYR A 401 -28.38 -12.41 18.54
C TYR A 401 -28.57 -13.87 18.06
N VAL A 402 -29.28 -14.02 16.94
CA VAL A 402 -29.42 -15.25 16.18
C VAL A 402 -29.18 -14.94 14.70
N GLY A 403 -28.33 -15.72 14.05
CA GLY A 403 -28.04 -15.59 12.62
C GLY A 403 -27.65 -16.93 11.98
N HIS A 404 -27.50 -16.91 10.66
CA HIS A 404 -27.04 -18.09 9.91
C HIS A 404 -25.57 -18.45 10.19
N ASP A 405 -25.22 -19.73 10.04
CA ASP A 405 -23.84 -20.23 9.91
C ASP A 405 -23.74 -21.12 8.66
N ASP A 406 -22.95 -20.68 7.69
CA ASP A 406 -22.77 -21.34 6.39
C ASP A 406 -21.56 -22.29 6.37
N SER A 407 -20.81 -22.38 7.47
CA SER A 407 -19.53 -23.09 7.54
C SER A 407 -19.61 -24.54 7.07
N ASN A 408 -20.54 -25.31 7.64
CA ASN A 408 -20.64 -26.75 7.34
C ASN A 408 -21.16 -27.01 5.93
N ALA A 409 -22.13 -26.20 5.49
CA ALA A 409 -22.73 -26.29 4.17
C ALA A 409 -21.68 -26.01 3.08
N LEU A 410 -20.94 -24.90 3.21
CA LEU A 410 -19.88 -24.54 2.29
C LEU A 410 -18.70 -25.52 2.33
N GLN A 411 -18.30 -26.01 3.50
CA GLN A 411 -17.22 -27.00 3.55
C GLN A 411 -17.64 -28.33 2.90
N THR A 412 -18.90 -28.75 3.09
CA THR A 412 -19.45 -29.95 2.43
C THR A 412 -19.42 -29.81 0.92
N LEU A 413 -19.81 -28.64 0.40
CA LEU A 413 -19.70 -28.28 -1.01
C LEU A 413 -18.25 -28.37 -1.51
N LEU A 414 -17.30 -27.75 -0.81
CA LEU A 414 -15.88 -27.73 -1.19
C LEU A 414 -15.22 -29.12 -1.18
N ASN A 415 -15.62 -29.99 -0.25
CA ASN A 415 -15.15 -31.38 -0.19
C ASN A 415 -15.50 -32.16 -1.46
N GLY A 416 -16.64 -31.85 -2.09
CA GLY A 416 -17.12 -32.46 -3.34
C GLY A 416 -16.73 -31.70 -4.62
N ALA A 417 -15.91 -30.65 -4.51
CA ALA A 417 -15.65 -29.68 -5.58
C ALA A 417 -14.32 -29.87 -6.33
N ALA A 418 -13.60 -30.97 -6.12
CA ALA A 418 -12.36 -31.23 -6.84
C ALA A 418 -12.55 -31.11 -8.37
N ASN A 419 -11.73 -30.29 -9.02
CA ASN A 419 -11.80 -29.93 -10.44
C ASN A 419 -13.10 -29.22 -10.91
N LYS A 420 -13.90 -28.68 -9.99
CA LYS A 420 -15.16 -27.99 -10.29
C LYS A 420 -15.07 -26.48 -10.13
N LEU A 421 -16.02 -25.78 -10.73
CA LEU A 421 -16.33 -24.39 -10.44
C LEU A 421 -17.39 -24.34 -9.34
N VAL A 422 -17.07 -23.74 -8.21
CA VAL A 422 -18.00 -23.43 -7.13
C VAL A 422 -18.40 -21.97 -7.25
N ILE A 423 -19.69 -21.74 -7.48
CA ILE A 423 -20.28 -20.41 -7.62
C ILE A 423 -20.92 -20.03 -6.28
N LEU A 424 -20.50 -18.89 -5.74
CA LEU A 424 -21.10 -18.23 -4.59
C LEU A 424 -21.87 -16.99 -5.07
N PRO A 425 -23.20 -17.07 -5.21
CA PRO A 425 -23.99 -15.90 -5.58
C PRO A 425 -23.77 -14.69 -4.66
N ALA A 426 -24.26 -13.53 -5.07
CA ALA A 426 -24.32 -12.34 -4.23
C ALA A 426 -25.02 -12.66 -2.89
N GLY A 427 -24.40 -12.28 -1.78
CA GLY A 427 -24.86 -12.61 -0.44
C GLY A 427 -23.77 -12.45 0.62
N THR A 428 -24.19 -12.49 1.88
CA THR A 428 -23.28 -12.52 3.03
C THR A 428 -23.30 -13.91 3.63
N TYR A 429 -22.17 -14.60 3.54
CA TYR A 429 -21.96 -15.93 4.05
C TYR A 429 -21.27 -15.84 5.41
N ARG A 430 -21.92 -16.34 6.45
CA ARG A 430 -21.40 -16.24 7.83
C ARG A 430 -20.65 -17.51 8.20
N LEU A 431 -19.41 -17.36 8.65
CA LEU A 431 -18.49 -18.47 8.83
C LEU A 431 -17.90 -18.47 10.24
N ALA A 432 -17.95 -19.60 10.91
CA ALA A 432 -17.28 -19.86 12.17
C ALA A 432 -16.06 -20.81 12.00
N ARG A 433 -15.73 -21.20 10.77
CA ARG A 433 -14.65 -22.17 10.47
C ARG A 433 -13.84 -21.76 9.25
N THR A 434 -12.57 -22.12 9.26
CA THR A 434 -11.69 -22.05 8.09
C THR A 434 -12.25 -22.91 6.95
N LEU A 435 -12.30 -22.37 5.73
CA LEU A 435 -12.67 -23.13 4.53
C LEU A 435 -11.44 -23.78 3.89
N THR A 436 -11.55 -25.04 3.48
CA THR A 436 -10.46 -25.80 2.85
C THR A 436 -10.88 -26.34 1.48
N PRO A 437 -10.63 -25.61 0.37
CA PRO A 437 -10.88 -26.11 -0.97
C PRO A 437 -9.91 -27.26 -1.33
N THR A 438 -10.36 -28.15 -2.21
CA THR A 438 -9.58 -29.29 -2.71
C THR A 438 -8.92 -28.97 -4.06
N SER A 439 -7.99 -29.80 -4.53
CA SER A 439 -7.26 -29.54 -5.78
C SER A 439 -8.17 -29.34 -6.99
N GLY A 440 -7.79 -28.42 -7.87
CA GLY A 440 -8.56 -28.04 -9.06
C GLY A 440 -9.85 -27.26 -8.79
N THR A 441 -10.17 -26.97 -7.52
CA THR A 441 -11.36 -26.18 -7.17
C THR A 441 -11.18 -24.73 -7.62
N ILE A 442 -12.20 -24.18 -8.27
CA ILE A 442 -12.30 -22.74 -8.52
C ILE A 442 -13.47 -22.21 -7.71
N LEU A 443 -13.18 -21.44 -6.66
CA LEU A 443 -14.18 -20.77 -5.84
C LEU A 443 -14.38 -19.35 -6.35
N GLN A 444 -15.57 -19.03 -6.81
CA GLN A 444 -15.89 -17.75 -7.45
C GLN A 444 -17.12 -17.12 -6.81
N GLY A 445 -17.00 -15.84 -6.40
CA GLY A 445 -18.14 -14.99 -6.08
C GLY A 445 -18.67 -14.19 -7.27
N ASP A 446 -19.75 -13.46 -7.05
CA ASP A 446 -20.34 -12.51 -8.01
C ASP A 446 -19.62 -11.14 -8.04
N GLY A 447 -18.57 -10.98 -7.24
CA GLY A 447 -17.82 -9.74 -7.05
C GLY A 447 -17.53 -9.50 -5.57
N TYR A 448 -16.39 -8.91 -5.22
CA TYR A 448 -16.03 -8.71 -3.81
C TYR A 448 -16.96 -7.73 -3.06
N THR A 449 -17.74 -6.89 -3.76
CA THR A 449 -18.79 -6.08 -3.12
C THR A 449 -20.12 -6.84 -2.96
N ALA A 450 -20.31 -7.94 -3.68
CA ALA A 450 -21.55 -8.70 -3.74
C ALA A 450 -21.49 -9.99 -2.91
N THR A 451 -20.39 -10.74 -2.99
CA THR A 451 -20.17 -12.00 -2.26
C THR A 451 -19.20 -11.77 -1.11
N ILE A 452 -19.72 -11.82 0.11
CA ILE A 452 -18.97 -11.53 1.34
C ILE A 452 -18.90 -12.76 2.22
N LEU A 453 -17.70 -13.26 2.50
CA LEU A 453 -17.41 -14.27 3.51
C LEU A 453 -17.05 -13.57 4.83
N GLN A 454 -17.98 -13.53 5.78
CA GLN A 454 -17.81 -12.85 7.06
C GLN A 454 -17.57 -13.86 8.19
N TYR A 455 -16.39 -13.79 8.81
CA TYR A 455 -16.00 -14.68 9.89
C TYR A 455 -16.53 -14.19 11.25
N GLN A 456 -16.98 -15.12 12.08
CA GLN A 456 -17.65 -14.91 13.38
C GLN A 456 -17.03 -15.77 14.50
N ALA A 457 -15.89 -16.39 14.22
CA ALA A 457 -15.09 -17.13 15.17
C ALA A 457 -13.65 -16.69 15.08
N LEU A 458 -13.00 -16.62 16.24
CA LEU A 458 -11.61 -16.23 16.35
C LEU A 458 -10.66 -17.41 16.05
N ALA A 459 -9.38 -17.09 15.85
CA ALA A 459 -8.31 -18.06 15.66
C ALA A 459 -8.55 -19.03 14.48
N GLN A 460 -9.24 -18.56 13.45
CA GLN A 460 -9.44 -19.26 12.17
C GLN A 460 -8.67 -18.53 11.07
N HIS A 461 -8.17 -19.27 10.08
CA HIS A 461 -7.86 -18.64 8.80
C HIS A 461 -9.17 -18.42 8.06
N GLY A 462 -9.18 -17.56 7.05
CA GLY A 462 -10.31 -17.49 6.15
C GLY A 462 -10.37 -18.75 5.27
N ILE A 463 -9.55 -18.76 4.23
CA ILE A 463 -9.40 -19.91 3.32
C ILE A 463 -8.00 -20.49 3.48
N ARG A 464 -7.92 -21.81 3.70
CA ARG A 464 -6.66 -22.56 3.78
C ARG A 464 -6.55 -23.56 2.64
N ILE A 465 -5.60 -23.31 1.75
CA ILE A 465 -5.19 -24.20 0.67
C ILE A 465 -4.04 -25.05 1.19
N GLY A 466 -4.37 -26.30 1.53
CA GLY A 466 -3.49 -27.17 2.32
C GLY A 466 -2.29 -27.74 1.56
N ASN A 467 -1.53 -28.56 2.27
CA ASN A 467 -0.34 -29.24 1.80
C ASN A 467 -0.58 -30.05 0.52
N LEU A 468 0.23 -29.82 -0.51
CA LEU A 468 0.18 -30.49 -1.82
C LEU A 468 -1.12 -30.28 -2.60
N VAL A 469 -2.00 -29.38 -2.16
CA VAL A 469 -3.16 -28.96 -2.94
C VAL A 469 -2.69 -28.12 -4.12
N ASN A 470 -3.24 -28.37 -5.31
CA ASN A 470 -2.79 -27.72 -6.53
C ASN A 470 -3.94 -27.24 -7.41
N ASP A 471 -3.63 -26.30 -8.31
CA ASP A 471 -4.55 -25.77 -9.32
C ASP A 471 -5.85 -25.17 -8.72
N VAL A 472 -5.77 -24.65 -7.49
CA VAL A 472 -6.89 -23.96 -6.85
C VAL A 472 -6.95 -22.51 -7.30
N GLN A 473 -8.16 -22.02 -7.55
CA GLN A 473 -8.39 -20.60 -7.82
C GLN A 473 -9.44 -20.03 -6.87
N ILE A 474 -9.19 -18.86 -6.30
CA ILE A 474 -10.14 -18.11 -5.47
C ILE A 474 -10.32 -16.74 -6.09
N ARG A 475 -11.58 -16.35 -6.39
CA ARG A 475 -11.82 -15.09 -7.10
C ARG A 475 -13.14 -14.40 -6.83
N HIS A 476 -13.15 -13.08 -7.05
CA HIS A 476 -14.35 -12.22 -7.04
C HIS A 476 -15.18 -12.30 -5.76
N LEU A 477 -14.53 -12.30 -4.59
CA LEU A 477 -15.21 -12.36 -3.30
C LEU A 477 -14.46 -11.54 -2.24
N LYS A 478 -15.16 -11.16 -1.17
CA LYS A 478 -14.57 -10.51 0.00
C LYS A 478 -14.47 -11.48 1.16
N LEU A 479 -13.35 -11.47 1.88
CA LEU A 479 -13.20 -12.08 3.20
C LEU A 479 -13.08 -10.96 4.22
N LYS A 480 -13.84 -11.03 5.32
CA LYS A 480 -13.76 -10.05 6.41
C LYS A 480 -13.77 -10.67 7.80
N ASN A 481 -13.13 -10.00 8.74
CA ASN A 481 -13.11 -10.29 10.18
C ASN A 481 -12.40 -11.62 10.54
N ILE A 482 -11.23 -11.84 9.96
CA ILE A 482 -10.37 -12.98 10.27
C ILE A 482 -9.51 -12.61 11.48
N CYS A 483 -10.15 -12.54 12.65
CA CYS A 483 -9.56 -11.96 13.86
C CYS A 483 -9.00 -13.03 14.80
N ALA A 484 -7.88 -12.76 15.47
CA ALA A 484 -7.32 -13.68 16.45
C ALA A 484 -6.44 -12.97 17.50
N PRO A 485 -7.00 -12.01 18.25
CA PRO A 485 -6.20 -11.14 19.10
C PRO A 485 -5.34 -11.93 20.09
N ASP A 486 -4.03 -11.71 20.08
CA ASP A 486 -3.01 -12.42 20.87
C ASP A 486 -3.35 -12.51 22.35
N SER A 487 -3.83 -11.40 22.92
CA SER A 487 -4.23 -11.31 24.33
C SER A 487 -5.38 -12.25 24.71
N ALA A 488 -6.16 -12.75 23.74
CA ALA A 488 -7.18 -13.77 23.97
C ALA A 488 -6.61 -15.20 23.96
N TYR A 489 -5.43 -15.42 23.36
CA TYR A 489 -4.85 -16.75 23.07
C TYR A 489 -3.51 -17.04 23.74
N GLY A 490 -2.90 -16.07 24.41
CA GLY A 490 -1.65 -16.27 25.14
C GLY A 490 -0.42 -16.40 24.25
N GLY A 491 -0.46 -15.86 23.02
CA GLY A 491 0.64 -15.82 22.08
C GLY A 491 0.19 -15.43 20.67
N ASP A 492 1.17 -15.21 19.80
CA ASP A 492 0.99 -14.93 18.37
C ASP A 492 0.33 -16.14 17.69
N THR A 493 -0.88 -15.94 17.16
CA THR A 493 -1.67 -17.02 16.55
C THR A 493 -1.57 -17.07 15.02
N GLU A 494 -0.85 -16.14 14.39
CA GLU A 494 -0.67 -15.96 12.94
C GLU A 494 -1.90 -16.40 12.12
N ARG A 495 -3.00 -15.63 12.13
CA ARG A 495 -4.20 -15.93 11.32
C ARG A 495 -4.32 -15.10 10.06
N HIS A 496 -4.61 -15.79 8.95
CA HIS A 496 -4.56 -15.22 7.60
C HIS A 496 -5.91 -15.22 6.91
N GLY A 497 -6.17 -14.20 6.10
CA GLY A 497 -7.34 -14.19 5.22
C GLY A 497 -7.32 -15.38 4.26
N ILE A 498 -6.27 -15.51 3.46
CA ILE A 498 -6.05 -16.67 2.58
C ILE A 498 -4.62 -17.18 2.78
N ILE A 499 -4.47 -18.46 3.12
CA ILE A 499 -3.16 -19.11 3.30
C ILE A 499 -3.00 -20.29 2.33
N MET A 500 -1.81 -20.38 1.74
CA MET A 500 -1.39 -21.47 0.85
C MET A 500 -0.17 -22.17 1.44
N GLU A 501 -0.37 -23.33 2.05
CA GLU A 501 0.69 -24.08 2.71
C GLU A 501 1.21 -25.19 1.80
N HIS A 502 2.37 -24.99 1.16
CA HIS A 502 2.91 -25.93 0.18
C HIS A 502 1.90 -26.25 -0.95
N ALA A 503 1.19 -25.22 -1.40
CA ALA A 503 0.25 -25.30 -2.51
C ALA A 503 0.94 -24.95 -3.83
N LEU A 504 0.48 -25.55 -4.94
CA LEU A 504 1.11 -25.41 -6.25
C LEU A 504 0.14 -24.83 -7.28
N ARG A 505 0.62 -23.89 -8.09
CA ARG A 505 -0.14 -23.30 -9.22
C ARG A 505 -1.48 -22.68 -8.79
N THR A 506 -1.51 -22.07 -7.60
CA THR A 506 -2.70 -21.40 -7.08
C THR A 506 -2.89 -20.03 -7.72
N VAL A 507 -4.14 -19.61 -7.95
CA VAL A 507 -4.48 -18.24 -8.39
C VAL A 507 -5.44 -17.60 -7.39
N ILE A 508 -5.06 -16.46 -6.83
CA ILE A 508 -5.95 -15.62 -6.02
C ILE A 508 -6.12 -14.32 -6.80
N GLU A 509 -7.33 -14.05 -7.30
CA GLU A 509 -7.57 -12.88 -8.13
C GLU A 509 -8.84 -12.10 -7.76
N TYR A 510 -8.79 -10.77 -7.82
CA TYR A 510 -9.94 -9.91 -7.51
C TYR A 510 -10.62 -10.23 -6.17
N CYS A 511 -9.83 -10.61 -5.17
CA CYS A 511 -10.32 -10.83 -3.81
C CYS A 511 -10.09 -9.59 -2.96
N TRP A 512 -11.03 -9.30 -2.05
CA TRP A 512 -10.85 -8.27 -1.02
C TRP A 512 -10.68 -8.95 0.33
N VAL A 513 -9.52 -8.84 0.97
CA VAL A 513 -9.30 -9.26 2.36
C VAL A 513 -9.30 -8.03 3.26
N ASP A 514 -10.25 -7.98 4.20
CA ASP A 514 -10.46 -6.86 5.12
C ASP A 514 -10.40 -7.33 6.57
N ASN A 515 -9.63 -6.64 7.41
CA ASN A 515 -9.56 -6.92 8.85
C ASN A 515 -9.10 -8.36 9.15
N ALA A 516 -7.93 -8.71 8.63
CA ALA A 516 -7.22 -9.92 9.03
C ALA A 516 -6.30 -9.61 10.22
N ASP A 517 -6.13 -10.60 11.10
CA ASP A 517 -5.28 -10.49 12.28
C ASP A 517 -3.81 -10.36 11.90
N ASP A 518 -3.25 -11.37 11.24
CA ASP A 518 -1.87 -11.37 10.74
C ASP A 518 -1.85 -11.04 9.24
N GLY A 519 -1.48 -11.98 8.38
CA GLY A 519 -1.33 -11.73 6.94
C GLY A 519 -2.64 -11.76 6.16
N GLY A 520 -2.87 -10.82 5.23
CA GLY A 520 -4.06 -10.86 4.38
C GLY A 520 -4.06 -12.06 3.43
N ILE A 521 -3.03 -12.19 2.59
CA ILE A 521 -2.83 -13.32 1.68
C ILE A 521 -1.39 -13.84 1.86
N ARG A 522 -1.21 -15.12 2.23
CA ARG A 522 0.10 -15.74 2.46
C ARG A 522 0.34 -16.95 1.54
N ALA A 523 1.43 -16.93 0.78
CA ALA A 523 1.98 -18.09 0.09
C ALA A 523 3.19 -18.67 0.83
N GLY A 524 3.03 -19.87 1.37
CA GLY A 524 4.06 -20.63 2.07
C GLY A 524 4.01 -20.45 3.58
N GLY A 525 5.16 -20.53 4.26
CA GLY A 525 5.29 -20.44 5.73
C GLY A 525 5.18 -21.78 6.49
N GLY A 526 4.64 -22.83 5.86
CA GLY A 526 4.57 -24.16 6.45
C GLY A 526 5.92 -24.90 6.52
N THR A 527 6.02 -25.89 7.41
CA THR A 527 7.16 -26.83 7.47
C THR A 527 7.14 -27.85 6.34
N SER A 528 6.00 -28.01 5.66
CA SER A 528 5.73 -29.12 4.72
C SER A 528 6.35 -28.96 3.33
N GLY A 529 6.82 -27.75 2.96
CA GLY A 529 7.41 -27.49 1.65
C GLY A 529 7.21 -26.04 1.19
N ASN A 530 7.63 -25.74 -0.04
CA ASN A 530 7.54 -24.40 -0.63
C ASN A 530 6.31 -24.31 -1.52
N SER A 531 5.46 -23.30 -1.32
CA SER A 531 4.40 -23.00 -2.30
C SER A 531 5.03 -22.48 -3.58
N SER A 532 4.55 -22.92 -4.76
CA SER A 532 5.21 -22.60 -6.04
C SER A 532 4.23 -22.27 -7.14
N GLY A 533 4.60 -21.33 -8.02
CA GLY A 533 3.78 -20.91 -9.15
C GLY A 533 2.49 -20.20 -8.74
N THR A 534 2.46 -19.61 -7.55
CA THR A 534 1.29 -18.89 -7.02
C THR A 534 1.15 -17.54 -7.70
N ARG A 535 -0.07 -17.18 -8.09
CA ARG A 535 -0.40 -15.89 -8.69
C ARG A 535 -1.40 -15.14 -7.81
N MET A 536 -1.07 -13.92 -7.43
CA MET A 536 -1.91 -13.00 -6.66
C MET A 536 -2.16 -11.78 -7.52
N LEU A 537 -3.34 -11.68 -8.11
CA LEU A 537 -3.66 -10.75 -9.20
C LEU A 537 -4.79 -9.81 -8.79
N TYR A 538 -4.53 -8.49 -8.79
CA TYR A 538 -5.57 -7.48 -8.61
C TYR A 538 -6.37 -7.63 -7.31
N ASN A 539 -5.74 -8.14 -6.24
CA ASN A 539 -6.40 -8.26 -4.94
C ASN A 539 -6.34 -6.94 -4.18
N VAL A 540 -7.29 -6.75 -3.27
CA VAL A 540 -7.32 -5.65 -2.32
C VAL A 540 -7.11 -6.24 -0.93
N VAL A 541 -6.08 -5.80 -0.22
CA VAL A 541 -5.84 -6.18 1.17
C VAL A 541 -5.78 -4.93 2.03
N VAL A 542 -6.65 -4.86 3.03
CA VAL A 542 -6.75 -3.70 3.91
C VAL A 542 -6.90 -4.10 5.38
N ASN A 543 -6.44 -3.22 6.26
CA ASN A 543 -6.65 -3.31 7.71
C ASN A 543 -6.07 -4.58 8.35
N THR A 544 -4.84 -5.00 7.99
CA THR A 544 -4.20 -6.09 8.73
C THR A 544 -3.71 -5.63 10.10
N SER A 545 -4.11 -6.34 11.14
CA SER A 545 -3.99 -5.85 12.53
C SER A 545 -2.57 -5.96 13.06
N GLU A 546 -1.87 -7.05 12.77
CA GLU A 546 -0.52 -7.35 13.25
C GLU A 546 0.43 -7.68 12.11
N GLY A 547 -0.06 -8.28 11.03
CA GLY A 547 0.78 -8.80 9.97
C GLY A 547 0.92 -7.94 8.73
N SER A 548 1.44 -8.59 7.69
CA SER A 548 1.61 -7.99 6.38
C SER A 548 0.35 -8.08 5.52
N GLY A 549 0.17 -7.24 4.51
CA GLY A 549 -0.92 -7.42 3.57
C GLY A 549 -0.78 -8.71 2.74
N ILE A 550 0.34 -8.84 2.03
CA ILE A 550 0.68 -10.01 1.23
C ILE A 550 2.02 -10.59 1.66
N GLU A 551 2.12 -11.91 1.75
CA GLU A 551 3.34 -12.59 2.16
C GLU A 551 3.70 -13.73 1.21
N VAL A 552 4.98 -13.83 0.88
CA VAL A 552 5.58 -14.97 0.19
C VAL A 552 6.70 -15.48 1.08
N ILE A 553 6.40 -16.51 1.87
CA ILE A 553 7.31 -17.11 2.84
C ILE A 553 7.79 -18.44 2.29
N ARG A 554 9.05 -18.49 1.86
CA ARG A 554 9.68 -19.60 1.14
C ARG A 554 9.01 -19.98 -0.18
N GLY A 555 8.14 -19.12 -0.70
CA GLY A 555 7.50 -19.35 -2.00
C GLY A 555 8.49 -19.25 -3.17
N GLU A 556 8.20 -19.99 -4.24
CA GLU A 556 9.01 -20.00 -5.46
C GLU A 556 8.17 -19.61 -6.68
N ASP A 557 8.75 -18.85 -7.60
CA ASP A 557 8.10 -18.46 -8.87
C ASP A 557 6.70 -17.83 -8.66
N CYS A 558 6.56 -17.01 -7.61
CA CYS A 558 5.31 -16.33 -7.29
C CYS A 558 5.16 -15.01 -8.08
N LEU A 559 3.95 -14.68 -8.50
CA LEU A 559 3.61 -13.44 -9.21
C LEU A 559 2.61 -12.62 -8.39
N LEU A 560 2.96 -11.37 -8.10
CA LEU A 560 2.09 -10.38 -7.46
C LEU A 560 1.86 -9.26 -8.48
N LEU A 561 0.68 -9.18 -9.07
CA LEU A 561 0.37 -8.21 -10.13
C LEU A 561 -0.81 -7.33 -9.76
N GLY A 562 -0.64 -6.01 -9.78
CA GLY A 562 -1.76 -5.06 -9.69
C GLY A 562 -2.52 -5.07 -8.37
N ASN A 563 -1.94 -5.64 -7.30
CA ASN A 563 -2.57 -5.71 -5.99
C ASN A 563 -2.53 -4.35 -5.30
N ILE A 564 -3.49 -4.14 -4.41
CA ILE A 564 -3.61 -2.94 -3.59
C ILE A 564 -3.51 -3.37 -2.14
N VAL A 565 -2.56 -2.79 -1.42
CA VAL A 565 -2.35 -3.09 -0.01
C VAL A 565 -2.30 -1.80 0.79
N ARG A 566 -3.23 -1.66 1.73
CA ARG A 566 -3.35 -0.46 2.56
C ARG A 566 -3.47 -0.78 4.04
N GLN A 567 -2.94 0.13 4.86
CA GLN A 567 -3.14 0.14 6.31
C GLN A 567 -2.67 -1.14 7.03
N SER A 568 -1.83 -1.96 6.41
CA SER A 568 -1.18 -3.07 7.10
C SER A 568 -0.28 -2.58 8.22
N SER A 569 -0.35 -3.21 9.39
CA SER A 569 0.40 -2.76 10.57
C SER A 569 1.91 -3.05 10.48
N GLN A 570 2.30 -4.11 9.77
CA GLN A 570 3.68 -4.40 9.41
C GLN A 570 3.93 -4.05 7.94
N HIS A 571 4.10 -5.02 7.05
CA HIS A 571 4.53 -4.75 5.68
C HIS A 571 3.33 -4.76 4.72
N ALA A 572 3.42 -4.03 3.61
CA ALA A 572 2.44 -4.20 2.54
C ALA A 572 2.69 -5.56 1.86
N VAL A 573 3.95 -5.81 1.49
CA VAL A 573 4.40 -7.08 0.91
C VAL A 573 5.65 -7.58 1.63
N ARG A 574 5.62 -8.83 2.10
CA ARG A 574 6.78 -9.50 2.72
C ARG A 574 7.27 -10.65 1.85
N LEU A 575 8.53 -10.59 1.43
CA LEU A 575 9.25 -11.64 0.72
C LEU A 575 10.28 -12.27 1.66
N CYS A 576 9.96 -13.42 2.25
CA CYS A 576 10.79 -14.06 3.29
C CYS A 576 11.30 -15.41 2.80
N GLY A 577 12.59 -15.50 2.44
CA GLY A 577 13.18 -16.67 1.78
C GLY A 577 12.55 -16.97 0.42
N SER A 578 11.93 -16.00 -0.25
CA SER A 578 11.24 -16.22 -1.52
C SER A 578 12.23 -16.32 -2.68
N ARG A 579 11.96 -17.16 -3.69
CA ARG A 579 12.79 -17.27 -4.89
C ARG A 579 12.03 -16.90 -6.14
N LYS A 580 12.65 -16.11 -7.02
CA LYS A 580 12.09 -15.74 -8.33
C LYS A 580 10.71 -15.08 -8.24
N THR A 581 10.43 -14.43 -7.10
CA THR A 581 9.15 -13.74 -6.91
C THR A 581 9.15 -12.43 -7.69
N THR A 582 8.09 -12.20 -8.45
CA THR A 582 7.92 -11.02 -9.30
C THR A 582 6.73 -10.21 -8.81
N ALA A 583 6.93 -8.95 -8.46
CA ALA A 583 5.92 -8.01 -8.00
C ALA A 583 5.83 -6.83 -8.96
N LEU A 584 4.72 -6.75 -9.72
CA LEU A 584 4.52 -5.79 -10.81
C LEU A 584 3.30 -4.91 -10.58
N GLY A 585 3.43 -3.60 -10.74
CA GLY A 585 2.28 -2.71 -10.84
C GLY A 585 1.40 -2.63 -9.58
N ASN A 586 1.93 -3.00 -8.41
CA ASN A 586 1.16 -2.98 -7.16
C ASN A 586 1.09 -1.56 -6.58
N TYR A 587 0.00 -1.25 -5.88
CA TYR A 587 -0.20 0.01 -5.16
C TYR A 587 -0.18 -0.24 -3.66
N LEU A 588 0.83 0.29 -2.98
CA LEU A 588 1.09 0.05 -1.56
C LEU A 588 1.03 1.38 -0.83
N GLU A 589 0.16 1.52 0.18
CA GLU A 589 -0.05 2.81 0.84
C GLU A 589 -0.34 2.73 2.33
N ASN A 590 0.27 3.61 3.12
CA ASN A 590 0.02 3.73 4.56
C ASN A 590 0.24 2.43 5.34
N ASN A 591 1.18 1.57 4.94
CA ASN A 591 1.56 0.37 5.71
C ASN A 591 2.74 0.71 6.64
N GLY A 592 3.20 -0.23 7.47
CA GLY A 592 4.49 -0.09 8.15
C GLY A 592 5.61 0.10 7.13
N ASP A 593 5.88 -0.93 6.34
CA ASP A 593 6.77 -0.85 5.17
C ASP A 593 6.03 -1.14 3.86
N GLY A 594 6.57 -0.71 2.73
CA GLY A 594 6.08 -1.13 1.41
C GLY A 594 6.47 -2.59 1.15
N PHE A 595 7.73 -2.84 0.78
CA PHE A 595 8.28 -4.18 0.62
C PHE A 595 9.28 -4.50 1.73
N SER A 596 9.15 -5.65 2.38
CA SER A 596 10.17 -6.25 3.24
C SER A 596 10.74 -7.51 2.60
N ILE A 597 12.01 -7.48 2.19
CA ILE A 597 12.71 -8.58 1.52
C ILE A 597 13.80 -9.12 2.43
N GLN A 598 13.66 -10.38 2.85
CA GLN A 598 14.58 -11.01 3.78
C GLN A 598 14.77 -12.50 3.55
N GLY A 599 15.87 -13.08 4.02
CA GLY A 599 16.02 -14.53 4.11
C GLY A 599 15.14 -15.14 5.21
N TYR A 600 14.71 -16.39 5.03
CA TYR A 600 13.93 -17.13 6.01
C TYR A 600 14.85 -17.79 7.04
N GLY A 601 14.65 -17.42 8.31
CA GLY A 601 15.42 -17.88 9.46
C GLY A 601 15.51 -16.81 10.55
N ASN A 602 16.38 -17.01 11.54
CA ASN A 602 16.63 -16.05 12.62
C ASN A 602 17.75 -15.04 12.29
N GLY A 603 18.03 -14.83 11.00
CA GLY A 603 19.15 -14.03 10.47
C GLY A 603 20.54 -14.66 10.62
N VAL A 604 20.81 -15.46 11.67
CA VAL A 604 22.05 -16.28 11.80
C VAL A 604 21.99 -17.49 10.88
N ASN A 605 20.87 -18.21 10.97
CA ASN A 605 20.61 -19.48 10.30
C ASN A 605 19.54 -19.25 9.23
N VAL A 606 19.93 -18.56 8.16
CA VAL A 606 19.09 -18.40 6.98
C VAL A 606 19.05 -19.74 6.24
N THR A 607 17.93 -20.43 6.33
CA THR A 607 17.73 -21.74 5.68
C THR A 607 17.30 -21.58 4.23
N GLN A 608 16.70 -20.44 3.88
CA GLN A 608 16.38 -20.09 2.50
C GLN A 608 16.56 -18.59 2.29
N ARG A 609 17.45 -18.21 1.38
CA ARG A 609 17.69 -16.81 1.01
C ARG A 609 16.59 -16.30 0.09
N SER A 610 16.29 -15.00 0.18
CA SER A 610 15.50 -14.35 -0.86
C SER A 610 16.40 -14.04 -2.06
N GLN A 611 16.02 -14.48 -3.25
CA GLN A 611 16.87 -14.39 -4.44
C GLN A 611 16.06 -14.32 -5.73
N ASP A 612 16.65 -13.70 -6.75
CA ASP A 612 16.14 -13.53 -8.10
C ASP A 612 14.78 -12.81 -8.15
N PHE A 613 14.50 -11.96 -7.17
CA PHE A 613 13.24 -11.23 -7.10
C PHE A 613 13.22 -10.06 -8.10
N VAL A 614 12.02 -9.67 -8.53
CA VAL A 614 11.79 -8.52 -9.40
C VAL A 614 10.69 -7.67 -8.78
N ILE A 615 11.00 -6.43 -8.40
CA ILE A 615 10.05 -5.45 -7.87
C ILE A 615 9.98 -4.31 -8.87
N GLU A 616 8.93 -4.26 -9.68
CA GLU A 616 8.89 -3.37 -10.82
C GLU A 616 7.57 -2.65 -11.06
N GLY A 617 7.64 -1.37 -11.43
CA GLY A 617 6.47 -0.57 -11.77
C GLY A 617 5.48 -0.37 -10.61
N ASN A 618 5.90 -0.53 -9.36
CA ASN A 618 5.01 -0.39 -8.21
C ASN A 618 4.90 1.07 -7.78
N VAL A 619 3.76 1.43 -7.17
CA VAL A 619 3.54 2.71 -6.51
C VAL A 619 3.55 2.48 -5.01
N ILE A 620 4.48 3.09 -4.29
CA ILE A 620 4.71 2.90 -2.85
C ILE A 620 4.62 4.25 -2.15
N LYS A 621 3.52 4.49 -1.42
CA LYS A 621 3.20 5.81 -0.86
C LYS A 621 3.03 5.80 0.65
N ASP A 622 3.57 6.81 1.32
CA ASP A 622 3.27 7.13 2.72
C ASP A 622 3.41 5.95 3.70
N GLN A 623 4.44 5.13 3.53
CA GLN A 623 4.77 4.07 4.50
C GLN A 623 5.16 4.70 5.85
N LEU A 624 4.94 3.99 6.96
CA LEU A 624 5.32 4.49 8.29
C LEU A 624 6.85 4.53 8.45
N THR A 625 7.54 3.58 7.82
CA THR A 625 8.99 3.40 7.94
C THR A 625 9.68 3.40 6.57
N GLN A 626 9.79 2.27 5.87
CA GLN A 626 10.53 2.18 4.60
C GLN A 626 9.64 1.88 3.40
N ALA A 627 9.96 2.43 2.22
CA ALA A 627 9.28 2.01 0.99
C ALA A 627 9.73 0.61 0.58
N VAL A 628 11.03 0.33 0.61
CA VAL A 628 11.60 -1.01 0.41
C VAL A 628 12.70 -1.24 1.45
N THR A 629 12.66 -2.37 2.16
CA THR A 629 13.71 -2.81 3.08
C THR A 629 14.24 -4.18 2.68
N ILE A 630 15.57 -4.34 2.71
CA ILE A 630 16.31 -5.53 2.32
C ILE A 630 17.29 -5.89 3.43
N PHE A 631 17.17 -7.09 4.01
CA PHE A 631 18.03 -7.53 5.10
C PHE A 631 18.11 -9.05 5.22
N ASN A 632 18.94 -9.57 6.14
CA ASN A 632 19.03 -11.00 6.44
C ASN A 632 19.32 -11.91 5.22
N GLN A 633 20.36 -11.59 4.44
CA GLN A 633 20.79 -12.39 3.27
C GLN A 633 19.73 -12.45 2.15
N ALA A 634 19.24 -11.29 1.73
CA ALA A 634 18.57 -11.15 0.44
C ALA A 634 19.66 -10.92 -0.62
N ASN A 635 19.78 -11.87 -1.55
CA ASN A 635 21.04 -12.16 -2.23
C ASN A 635 21.10 -11.80 -3.71
N SER A 636 19.95 -11.61 -4.37
CA SER A 636 19.91 -11.18 -5.76
C SER A 636 18.53 -10.66 -6.09
N GLY A 637 18.43 -9.59 -6.86
CA GLY A 637 17.15 -9.07 -7.31
C GLY A 637 17.23 -7.68 -7.93
N ILE A 638 16.11 -7.28 -8.54
CA ILE A 638 15.98 -5.99 -9.24
C ILE A 638 14.82 -5.22 -8.62
N ILE A 639 15.06 -3.94 -8.34
CA ILE A 639 14.05 -2.95 -7.97
C ILE A 639 14.06 -1.89 -9.05
N SER A 640 13.09 -1.91 -9.97
CA SER A 640 13.12 -1.03 -11.14
C SER A 640 11.81 -0.33 -11.49
N GLY A 641 11.87 0.91 -11.98
CA GLY A 641 10.68 1.62 -12.48
C GLY A 641 9.62 1.90 -11.41
N ASN A 642 9.95 1.86 -10.13
CA ASN A 642 8.98 2.09 -9.06
C ASN A 642 8.84 3.60 -8.76
N TRP A 643 7.62 4.01 -8.39
CA TRP A 643 7.34 5.33 -7.83
C TRP A 643 7.23 5.22 -6.31
N MET A 644 8.19 5.79 -5.59
CA MET A 644 8.24 5.79 -4.14
C MET A 644 8.10 7.22 -3.63
N GLU A 645 7.14 7.45 -2.74
CA GLU A 645 6.84 8.79 -2.25
C GLU A 645 6.46 8.78 -0.76
N ASN A 646 7.00 9.71 0.00
CA ASN A 646 6.58 10.00 1.38
C ASN A 646 6.10 11.45 1.46
N ALA A 647 4.82 11.68 1.12
CA ALA A 647 4.22 13.01 1.10
C ALA A 647 3.95 13.53 2.53
N GLN A 648 3.76 12.63 3.48
CA GLN A 648 3.50 13.00 4.89
C GLN A 648 4.74 13.49 5.64
N ASN A 649 5.92 13.53 4.99
CA ASN A 649 7.19 13.99 5.57
C ASN A 649 7.47 13.35 6.94
N ARG A 650 7.09 12.06 7.08
CA ARG A 650 7.28 11.33 8.34
C ARG A 650 8.77 11.30 8.65
N ALA A 651 9.15 11.95 9.75
CA ALA A 651 10.55 12.11 10.13
C ALA A 651 11.22 10.72 10.25
N GLY A 652 12.26 10.48 9.44
CA GLY A 652 12.99 9.21 9.44
C GLY A 652 12.57 8.19 8.38
N GLY A 653 11.59 8.50 7.52
CA GLY A 653 11.25 7.63 6.40
C GLY A 653 12.42 7.42 5.44
N ILE A 654 12.62 6.18 5.00
CA ILE A 654 13.67 5.80 4.04
C ILE A 654 13.01 5.26 2.77
N GLY A 655 13.49 5.66 1.59
CA GLY A 655 13.01 5.09 0.34
C GLY A 655 13.40 3.62 0.26
N ILE A 656 14.67 3.33 0.00
CA ILE A 656 15.21 1.97 -0.08
C ILE A 656 16.27 1.79 1.01
N GLN A 657 16.10 0.80 1.88
CA GLN A 657 17.07 0.44 2.91
C GLN A 657 17.66 -0.93 2.63
N LEU A 658 18.99 -1.02 2.60
CA LEU A 658 19.75 -2.26 2.62
C LEU A 658 20.50 -2.31 3.93
N ARG A 659 20.27 -3.37 4.72
CA ARG A 659 20.91 -3.50 6.04
C ARG A 659 21.48 -4.90 6.25
N THR A 660 22.71 -4.94 6.73
CA THR A 660 23.28 -6.12 7.38
C THR A 660 22.91 -6.11 8.85
N ILE A 661 22.41 -7.23 9.33
CA ILE A 661 22.23 -7.48 10.76
C ILE A 661 23.36 -8.41 11.20
N VAL A 662 24.14 -8.00 12.21
CA VAL A 662 25.06 -8.91 12.89
C VAL A 662 24.28 -9.65 13.94
N ILE A 663 24.24 -10.97 13.82
CA ILE A 663 23.64 -11.82 14.84
C ILE A 663 24.67 -12.88 15.21
N SER A 664 25.07 -12.90 16.48
CA SER A 664 26.10 -13.81 17.01
C SER A 664 27.42 -13.78 16.23
N GLY A 665 27.84 -12.59 15.77
CA GLY A 665 29.11 -12.38 15.05
C GLY A 665 29.12 -12.81 13.58
N ARG A 666 28.00 -13.29 13.02
CA ARG A 666 27.88 -13.59 11.59
C ARG A 666 27.24 -12.43 10.84
N LEU A 667 27.80 -12.12 9.66
CA LEU A 667 27.29 -11.09 8.76
C LEU A 667 26.18 -11.66 7.87
N SER A 668 25.06 -10.94 7.77
CA SER A 668 23.99 -11.21 6.82
C SER A 668 24.13 -10.34 5.57
N THR A 669 25.22 -10.58 4.81
CA THR A 669 25.56 -9.81 3.61
C THR A 669 24.46 -9.90 2.56
N ASN A 670 24.00 -8.76 2.06
CA ASN A 670 23.18 -8.71 0.84
C ASN A 670 24.09 -8.45 -0.35
N PHE A 671 23.78 -9.04 -1.50
CA PHE A 671 24.60 -8.88 -2.70
C PHE A 671 23.78 -8.94 -3.99
N ASP A 672 24.38 -8.62 -5.13
CA ASP A 672 23.77 -8.70 -6.46
C ASP A 672 22.37 -8.04 -6.57
N ILE A 673 22.21 -6.87 -5.94
CA ILE A 673 20.97 -6.08 -6.01
C ILE A 673 21.15 -4.91 -6.99
N ALA A 674 20.20 -4.78 -7.91
CA ALA A 674 20.10 -3.64 -8.81
C ALA A 674 18.91 -2.75 -8.42
N ILE A 675 19.15 -1.45 -8.32
CA ILE A 675 18.17 -0.39 -8.03
C ILE A 675 18.20 0.55 -9.23
N GLU A 676 17.23 0.42 -10.13
CA GLU A 676 17.31 1.04 -11.46
C GLU A 676 16.06 1.83 -11.84
N ASP A 677 16.19 2.98 -12.50
CA ASP A 677 15.05 3.70 -13.11
C ASP A 677 13.89 4.04 -12.14
N ASN A 678 14.15 4.14 -10.83
CA ASN A 678 13.11 4.46 -9.85
C ASN A 678 12.94 5.98 -9.68
N MET A 679 11.72 6.41 -9.37
CA MET A 679 11.43 7.73 -8.82
C MET A 679 11.33 7.62 -7.30
N ILE A 680 12.20 8.31 -6.56
CA ILE A 680 12.24 8.27 -5.09
C ILE A 680 12.12 9.70 -4.55
N LYS A 681 11.02 10.00 -3.85
CA LYS A 681 10.64 11.38 -3.51
C LYS A 681 10.22 11.54 -2.05
N GLY A 682 10.65 12.63 -1.41
CA GLY A 682 10.14 13.05 -0.09
C GLY A 682 10.68 12.26 1.11
N PHE A 683 11.68 11.40 0.93
CA PHE A 683 12.26 10.62 2.03
C PHE A 683 13.40 11.36 2.72
N GLY A 684 13.59 11.13 4.03
CA GLY A 684 14.73 11.67 4.74
C GLY A 684 16.05 11.10 4.23
N ARG A 685 16.05 9.83 3.84
CA ARG A 685 17.12 9.19 3.05
C ARG A 685 16.49 8.43 1.90
N ALA A 686 16.84 8.77 0.67
CA ALA A 686 16.24 8.09 -0.47
C ALA A 686 16.75 6.65 -0.62
N ILE A 687 18.06 6.46 -0.53
CA ILE A 687 18.70 5.14 -0.50
C ILE A 687 19.66 5.09 0.69
N GLU A 688 19.54 4.08 1.53
CA GLU A 688 20.42 3.82 2.66
C GLU A 688 21.02 2.41 2.57
N MET A 689 22.33 2.31 2.79
CA MET A 689 23.06 1.06 2.90
C MET A 689 23.87 1.03 4.19
N ARG A 690 23.68 0.00 5.00
CA ARG A 690 24.34 -0.20 6.30
C ARG A 690 24.96 -1.58 6.44
N GLY A 691 26.26 -1.66 6.73
CA GLY A 691 26.98 -2.89 7.06
C GLY A 691 27.82 -3.48 5.92
N ASP A 692 27.66 -4.79 5.67
CA ASP A 692 28.37 -5.57 4.65
C ASP A 692 27.50 -5.80 3.41
N MET A 693 27.93 -5.29 2.27
CA MET A 693 27.24 -5.37 0.98
C MET A 693 28.24 -5.66 -0.14
N ASP A 694 27.81 -6.39 -1.16
CA ASP A 694 28.65 -6.69 -2.33
C ASP A 694 27.88 -6.60 -3.65
N ARG A 695 28.47 -5.99 -4.68
CA ARG A 695 27.90 -5.92 -6.04
C ARG A 695 26.49 -5.30 -6.06
N ILE A 696 26.37 -4.08 -5.52
CA ILE A 696 25.12 -3.32 -5.53
C ILE A 696 25.20 -2.24 -6.60
N THR A 697 24.18 -2.17 -7.46
CA THR A 697 24.09 -1.17 -8.54
C THR A 697 22.93 -0.23 -8.29
N ILE A 698 23.19 1.08 -8.36
CA ILE A 698 22.22 2.16 -8.26
C ILE A 698 22.31 2.94 -9.57
N ARG A 699 21.38 2.73 -10.50
CA ARG A 699 21.47 3.27 -11.85
C ARG A 699 20.22 4.04 -12.30
N ASN A 700 20.39 5.17 -12.99
CA ASN A 700 19.30 5.90 -13.66
C ASN A 700 18.10 6.27 -12.75
N ASN A 701 18.27 6.31 -11.44
CA ASN A 701 17.20 6.70 -10.53
C ASN A 701 17.04 8.22 -10.55
N THR A 702 15.81 8.69 -10.39
CA THR A 702 15.51 10.08 -10.07
C THR A 702 15.18 10.18 -8.59
N VAL A 703 16.02 10.87 -7.85
CA VAL A 703 15.81 11.12 -6.41
C VAL A 703 15.50 12.59 -6.22
N LYS A 704 14.35 12.88 -5.63
CA LYS A 704 13.82 14.23 -5.49
C LYS A 704 13.45 14.53 -4.04
N ASP A 705 13.55 15.80 -3.65
CA ASP A 705 12.90 16.34 -2.45
C ASP A 705 13.25 15.61 -1.15
N TYR A 706 14.48 15.13 -1.01
CA TYR A 706 14.93 14.48 0.23
C TYR A 706 15.21 15.54 1.31
N THR A 707 14.47 15.47 2.42
CA THR A 707 14.43 16.52 3.45
C THR A 707 15.05 16.06 4.77
N ALA A 708 15.85 16.92 5.39
CA ALA A 708 16.31 16.73 6.75
C ALA A 708 15.40 17.53 7.68
N ASN A 709 14.30 16.96 8.15
CA ASN A 709 13.67 17.50 9.35
C ASN A 709 14.59 17.24 10.55
N GLY A 710 15.41 18.24 10.90
CA GLY A 710 16.08 18.35 12.21
C GLY A 710 17.35 17.53 12.46
N THR A 711 17.80 16.67 11.56
CA THR A 711 19.08 15.93 11.75
C THR A 711 20.05 16.20 10.61
N GLY A 712 21.35 16.24 10.90
CA GLY A 712 22.41 16.42 9.90
C GLY A 712 22.56 15.23 8.94
N SER A 713 21.47 14.57 8.54
CA SER A 713 21.47 13.19 8.06
C SER A 713 20.65 12.92 6.79
N ALA A 714 20.18 13.94 6.07
CA ALA A 714 19.49 13.73 4.79
C ALA A 714 20.45 13.63 3.63
N TYR A 715 20.29 12.55 2.85
CA TYR A 715 21.13 12.16 1.73
C TYR A 715 20.29 11.49 0.66
N ALA A 716 20.65 11.68 -0.61
CA ALA A 716 20.08 10.84 -1.65
C ALA A 716 20.59 9.41 -1.53
N VAL A 717 21.89 9.22 -1.32
CA VAL A 717 22.51 7.93 -1.04
C VAL A 717 23.35 8.02 0.22
N TYR A 718 22.97 7.29 1.26
CA TYR A 718 23.70 7.17 2.53
C TYR A 718 24.34 5.78 2.63
N LEU A 719 25.66 5.75 2.76
CA LEU A 719 26.46 4.53 2.83
C LEU A 719 27.22 4.51 4.15
N ASP A 720 27.12 3.41 4.89
CA ASP A 720 27.77 3.25 6.19
C ASP A 720 28.20 1.80 6.41
N CYS A 721 29.48 1.55 6.70
CA CYS A 721 29.93 0.20 7.04
C CYS A 721 29.51 -0.24 8.46
N ASP A 722 29.01 0.68 9.29
CA ASP A 722 28.57 0.45 10.68
C ASP A 722 29.62 -0.22 11.58
N ASP A 723 30.91 -0.18 11.24
CA ASP A 723 32.00 -0.96 11.87
C ASP A 723 31.78 -2.49 11.84
N VAL A 724 30.86 -2.93 10.98
CA VAL A 724 30.36 -4.31 10.90
C VAL A 724 30.85 -5.01 9.63
N GLY A 725 31.11 -4.29 8.54
CA GLY A 725 31.34 -4.90 7.23
C GLY A 725 32.02 -4.01 6.20
N ASP A 726 31.98 -4.44 4.94
CA ASP A 726 32.53 -3.69 3.81
C ASP A 726 31.44 -3.40 2.77
N LEU A 727 31.53 -2.26 2.10
CA LEU A 727 30.71 -1.99 0.92
C LEU A 727 31.56 -2.21 -0.34
N ARG A 728 31.42 -3.37 -0.97
CA ARG A 728 32.27 -3.82 -2.09
C ARG A 728 31.55 -3.77 -3.42
N HIS A 729 32.24 -3.34 -4.46
CA HIS A 729 31.72 -3.30 -5.83
C HIS A 729 30.39 -2.53 -5.93
N ILE A 730 30.31 -1.37 -5.27
CA ILE A 730 29.12 -0.52 -5.31
C ILE A 730 29.23 0.40 -6.52
N LEU A 731 28.21 0.41 -7.37
CA LEU A 731 28.15 1.27 -8.56
C LEU A 731 26.98 2.24 -8.45
N ILE A 732 27.25 3.54 -8.60
CA ILE A 732 26.27 4.63 -8.61
C ILE A 732 26.41 5.39 -9.94
N GLU A 733 25.52 5.15 -10.88
CA GLU A 733 25.68 5.59 -12.27
C GLU A 733 24.41 6.22 -12.86
N GLY A 734 24.53 7.33 -13.61
CA GLY A 734 23.41 7.84 -14.41
C GLY A 734 22.23 8.40 -13.60
N ASN A 735 22.35 8.53 -12.28
CA ASN A 735 21.26 8.97 -11.42
C ASN A 735 21.10 10.50 -11.49
N THR A 736 19.87 10.97 -11.28
CA THR A 736 19.54 12.39 -11.14
C THR A 736 19.13 12.67 -9.69
N PHE A 737 19.88 13.53 -9.01
CA PHE A 737 19.67 13.90 -7.61
C PHE A 737 19.24 15.36 -7.52
N ILE A 738 17.99 15.60 -7.14
CA ILE A 738 17.41 16.94 -7.01
C ILE A 738 17.24 17.23 -5.52
N CYS A 739 18.14 18.05 -4.96
CA CYS A 739 18.11 18.41 -3.56
C CYS A 739 17.35 19.71 -3.33
N HIS A 740 16.49 19.71 -2.32
CA HIS A 740 15.80 20.92 -1.85
C HIS A 740 16.61 21.74 -0.85
N ALA A 741 17.60 21.14 -0.17
CA ALA A 741 18.30 21.78 0.93
C ALA A 741 19.67 22.34 0.50
N ALA A 742 19.94 23.59 0.88
CA ALA A 742 21.11 24.35 0.44
C ALA A 742 22.48 23.74 0.78
N ASN A 743 22.54 22.85 1.78
CA ASN A 743 23.78 22.31 2.34
C ASN A 743 23.77 20.77 2.47
N LYS A 744 23.02 20.06 1.63
CA LYS A 744 22.90 18.59 1.74
C LYS A 744 23.59 17.88 0.58
N ILE A 745 23.95 16.63 0.85
CA ILE A 745 24.88 15.85 0.05
C ILE A 745 24.10 14.84 -0.77
N GLY A 746 24.47 14.69 -2.04
CA GLY A 746 23.93 13.66 -2.91
C GLY A 746 24.32 12.28 -2.40
N VAL A 747 25.62 11.97 -2.35
CA VAL A 747 26.15 10.69 -1.86
C VAL A 747 27.09 10.92 -0.67
N ARG A 748 26.79 10.28 0.46
CA ARG A 748 27.64 10.29 1.66
C ARG A 748 28.10 8.89 2.02
N LEU A 749 29.40 8.74 2.24
CA LEU A 749 30.04 7.54 2.78
C LEU A 749 30.55 7.80 4.20
N PHE A 750 30.24 6.88 5.12
CA PHE A 750 30.64 6.94 6.52
C PHE A 750 31.37 5.66 6.93
N ARG A 751 32.43 5.83 7.74
CA ARG A 751 33.26 4.75 8.29
C ARG A 751 33.70 3.67 7.28
N PRO A 752 34.17 4.04 6.07
CA PRO A 752 34.56 3.02 5.10
C PRO A 752 35.69 2.14 5.63
N SER A 753 35.52 0.83 5.50
CA SER A 753 36.56 -0.13 5.77
C SER A 753 37.67 -0.11 4.71
N ALA A 754 38.81 -0.75 4.98
CA ALA A 754 39.91 -0.87 4.03
C ALA A 754 39.53 -1.60 2.72
N ARG A 755 38.46 -2.40 2.72
CA ARG A 755 37.98 -3.13 1.53
C ARG A 755 36.80 -2.45 0.83
N THR A 756 36.33 -1.32 1.36
CA THR A 756 35.22 -0.57 0.76
C THR A 756 35.65 0.01 -0.59
N SER A 757 34.83 -0.20 -1.62
CA SER A 757 35.08 0.24 -2.99
C SER A 757 33.76 0.66 -3.64
N ILE A 758 33.61 1.96 -3.86
CA ILE A 758 32.43 2.60 -4.44
C ILE A 758 32.84 3.41 -5.66
N GLN A 759 32.14 3.20 -6.77
CA GLN A 759 32.26 3.96 -8.01
C GLN A 759 31.02 4.83 -8.20
N ALA A 760 31.22 6.14 -8.37
CA ALA A 760 30.14 7.09 -8.63
C ALA A 760 30.47 7.98 -9.84
N HIS A 761 29.77 7.77 -10.96
CA HIS A 761 30.09 8.44 -12.23
C HIS A 761 28.85 8.68 -13.08
N ASN A 762 28.90 9.67 -13.98
CA ASN A 762 27.80 10.04 -14.88
C ASN A 762 26.48 10.41 -14.16
N ASN A 763 26.54 10.83 -12.89
CA ASN A 763 25.35 11.28 -12.16
C ASN A 763 25.15 12.78 -12.38
N THR A 764 23.90 13.22 -12.32
CA THR A 764 23.51 14.64 -12.31
C THR A 764 23.08 15.05 -10.92
N PHE A 765 23.78 15.99 -10.31
CA PHE A 765 23.42 16.59 -9.03
C PHE A 765 22.86 17.98 -9.26
N MET A 766 21.59 18.20 -8.91
CA MET A 766 20.92 19.50 -8.95
C MET A 766 20.75 19.99 -7.52
N LEU A 767 21.52 21.00 -7.13
CA LEU A 767 21.50 21.58 -5.80
C LEU A 767 21.02 23.02 -5.86
N ARG A 768 20.06 23.40 -5.00
CA ARG A 768 19.67 24.80 -4.81
C ARG A 768 20.64 25.50 -3.87
N ARG A 769 21.60 26.30 -4.38
CA ARG A 769 22.53 27.09 -3.54
C ARG A 769 22.94 28.42 -4.18
N THR A 770 23.26 29.43 -3.35
CA THR A 770 23.66 30.79 -3.80
C THR A 770 25.15 30.93 -4.09
N ASP A 771 26.00 30.19 -3.39
CA ASP A 771 27.44 30.10 -3.62
C ASP A 771 27.74 28.78 -4.32
N MET A 772 28.57 28.74 -5.37
CA MET A 772 28.93 27.50 -6.09
C MET A 772 30.25 26.88 -5.62
N THR A 773 30.92 27.51 -4.65
CA THR A 773 32.22 27.05 -4.12
C THR A 773 32.07 25.71 -3.37
N GLY A 774 32.97 24.76 -3.63
CA GLY A 774 32.96 23.46 -2.95
C GLY A 774 31.75 22.56 -3.27
N LEU A 775 31.08 22.79 -4.40
CA LEU A 775 29.90 22.04 -4.84
C LEU A 775 30.17 20.53 -4.95
N LYS A 776 31.36 20.16 -5.44
CA LYS A 776 31.78 18.77 -5.57
C LYS A 776 31.84 18.07 -4.21
N GLU A 777 32.53 18.68 -3.25
CA GLU A 777 32.69 18.18 -1.87
C GLU A 777 31.35 18.14 -1.13
N ALA A 778 30.42 19.02 -1.51
CA ALA A 778 29.05 19.00 -1.03
C ALA A 778 28.23 17.87 -1.66
N CYS A 779 28.44 17.49 -2.93
CA CYS A 779 27.67 16.43 -3.59
C CYS A 779 28.17 15.01 -3.27
N LEU A 780 29.48 14.83 -3.17
CA LEU A 780 30.14 13.54 -2.91
C LEU A 780 31.05 13.71 -1.69
N LYS A 781 30.74 13.03 -0.58
CA LYS A 781 31.52 13.15 0.65
C LYS A 781 31.92 11.80 1.24
N ASN A 782 33.22 11.59 1.39
CA ASN A 782 33.80 10.57 2.26
C ASN A 782 34.07 11.19 3.65
N ALA A 783 33.19 10.94 4.61
CA ALA A 783 33.32 11.44 5.97
C ALA A 783 34.13 10.43 6.82
N TYR A 784 35.42 10.32 6.52
CA TYR A 784 36.35 9.44 7.25
C TYR A 784 37.00 10.19 8.44
N THR A 785 37.26 9.46 9.51
CA THR A 785 38.23 9.81 10.56
C THR A 785 39.30 8.72 10.58
N ALA A 786 40.55 9.00 10.96
CA ALA A 786 41.50 7.91 11.17
C ALA A 786 40.89 6.92 12.20
N PRO A 787 40.84 5.60 11.93
CA PRO A 787 41.61 4.81 10.95
C PRO A 787 40.87 4.39 9.65
N TYR A 788 39.78 5.06 9.26
CA TYR A 788 38.95 4.66 8.12
C TYR A 788 39.57 5.01 6.75
N ASN A 789 39.15 4.26 5.71
CA ASN A 789 39.72 4.33 4.36
C ASN A 789 39.34 5.63 3.63
N ALA A 790 40.30 6.55 3.51
CA ALA A 790 40.13 7.81 2.78
C ALA A 790 39.88 7.59 1.26
N ASP A 791 40.40 6.49 0.71
CA ASP A 791 40.38 6.17 -0.73
C ASP A 791 39.18 5.33 -1.15
N ALA A 792 38.23 5.05 -0.24
CA ALA A 792 37.11 4.16 -0.47
C ALA A 792 36.15 4.59 -1.59
N LEU A 793 36.13 5.89 -1.90
CA LEU A 793 35.47 6.43 -3.08
C LEU A 793 36.44 6.35 -4.26
N VAL A 794 36.54 5.14 -4.82
CA VAL A 794 37.56 4.77 -5.82
C VAL A 794 37.07 5.15 -7.23
N ARG A 795 37.91 5.92 -7.95
CA ARG A 795 37.87 6.09 -9.42
C ARG A 795 36.54 6.59 -9.98
N THR A 796 36.31 7.88 -9.84
CA THR A 796 35.73 8.65 -10.93
C THR A 796 36.62 8.48 -12.18
N ILE A 797 36.07 7.90 -13.25
CA ILE A 797 36.77 7.75 -14.53
C ILE A 797 37.18 9.16 -15.02
N ALA A 798 38.25 9.28 -15.81
CA ALA A 798 38.59 10.55 -16.45
C ALA A 798 37.41 11.01 -17.31
N GLY A 799 36.98 12.26 -17.14
CA GLY A 799 35.82 12.77 -17.87
C GLY A 799 35.59 14.26 -17.64
N THR A 800 34.48 14.72 -18.22
CA THR A 800 34.08 16.13 -18.21
C THR A 800 33.12 16.35 -17.05
N CYS A 801 33.50 17.24 -16.14
CA CYS A 801 32.58 17.82 -15.17
C CYS A 801 31.93 19.04 -15.82
N THR A 802 30.60 19.09 -15.85
CA THR A 802 29.86 20.25 -16.36
C THR A 802 29.13 20.89 -15.19
N VAL A 803 29.44 22.16 -14.92
CA VAL A 803 28.70 23.00 -13.98
C VAL A 803 27.73 23.85 -14.78
N VAL A 804 26.43 23.68 -14.57
CA VAL A 804 25.43 24.61 -15.15
C VAL A 804 25.16 25.71 -14.13
N LEU A 805 25.45 26.95 -14.51
CA LEU A 805 25.20 28.15 -13.71
C LEU A 805 23.72 28.56 -13.81
N PRO A 806 23.21 29.39 -12.88
CA PRO A 806 21.81 29.81 -12.85
C PRO A 806 21.29 30.49 -14.14
N ASP A 807 22.18 31.11 -14.93
CA ASP A 807 21.88 31.72 -16.23
C ASP A 807 21.91 30.71 -17.39
N SER A 808 21.93 29.41 -17.08
CA SER A 808 22.08 28.29 -18.03
C SER A 808 23.43 28.23 -18.75
N THR A 809 24.43 29.02 -18.36
CA THR A 809 25.78 28.85 -18.91
C THR A 809 26.42 27.59 -18.37
N GLU A 810 27.00 26.79 -19.26
CA GLU A 810 27.72 25.57 -18.91
C GLU A 810 29.22 25.88 -18.79
N VAL A 811 29.78 25.68 -17.60
CA VAL A 811 31.23 25.70 -17.36
C VAL A 811 31.72 24.26 -17.31
N THR A 812 32.31 23.80 -18.41
CA THR A 812 32.87 22.45 -18.50
C THR A 812 34.33 22.48 -18.09
N GLY A 813 34.65 21.79 -16.99
CA GLY A 813 36.02 21.52 -16.56
C GLY A 813 36.40 20.07 -16.86
N THR A 814 37.53 19.86 -17.54
CA THR A 814 38.10 18.53 -17.66
C THR A 814 38.83 18.22 -16.36
N THR A 815 38.39 17.21 -15.62
CA THR A 815 39.15 16.73 -14.46
C THR A 815 39.61 15.30 -14.74
N ALA A 816 40.81 14.95 -14.29
CA ALA A 816 41.37 13.63 -14.53
C ALA A 816 40.52 12.50 -13.90
N GLN A 817 39.59 12.83 -13.01
CA GLN A 817 38.85 11.91 -12.15
C GLN A 817 37.50 12.52 -11.74
N ASP A 818 36.62 12.92 -12.66
CA ASP A 818 35.19 13.24 -12.37
C ASP A 818 34.38 13.30 -13.65
N THR A 819 33.38 12.43 -13.80
CA THR A 819 32.44 12.46 -14.94
C THR A 819 31.02 12.88 -14.53
N ASN A 820 30.84 13.34 -13.29
CA ASN A 820 29.52 13.76 -12.81
C ASN A 820 29.19 15.19 -13.30
N ARG A 821 27.91 15.45 -13.51
CA ARG A 821 27.36 16.77 -13.83
C ARG A 821 26.82 17.41 -12.56
N TYR A 822 27.11 18.69 -12.35
CA TYR A 822 26.63 19.45 -11.21
C TYR A 822 25.87 20.67 -11.70
N ILE A 823 24.67 20.90 -11.17
CA ILE A 823 23.79 21.98 -11.61
C ILE A 823 23.46 22.79 -10.37
N GLY A 824 23.85 24.07 -10.39
CA GLY A 824 23.42 25.03 -9.39
C GLY A 824 22.06 25.56 -9.79
N LEU A 825 21.03 25.15 -9.06
CA LEU A 825 19.72 25.76 -9.20
C LEU A 825 19.71 27.08 -8.42
N PRO A 826 19.19 28.17 -9.00
CA PRO A 826 19.00 29.43 -8.28
C PRO A 826 18.15 29.22 -7.01
N VAL A 827 18.54 29.86 -5.90
CA VAL A 827 17.82 29.87 -4.60
C VAL A 827 16.94 31.09 -4.46
#